data_AF-A0A955MQP2-F1
#
_entry.id   AF-A0A955MQP2-F1
#
_cell.length_a   1.000
_cell.length_b   1.000
_cell.length_c   1.000
_cell.angle_alpha   90.00
_cell.angle_beta   90.00
_cell.angle_gamma   90.00
#
_symmetry.space_group_name_H-M   'P 1'
#
loop_
_entity.id
_entity.type
_entity.pdbx_description
1 polymer ?
#
loop_
_entity_poly.entity_id
_entity_poly.type
_entity_poly.pdbx_seq_one_letter_code
_entity_poly.pdbx_strand_id
1 'polypeptide(L)'
;MNIRLHYSPLALLSISIALAVTCRYPDVQASTPVINEIMASNSATLADEDGDYPDWVEIYNPGPGSIDLDGWFMTDSQVDLVKWRFPAETIAADSYLVVFTSDKNRATPGNELHTNFKLKSEGEYLALVMPDGVTIGQEFNPSFPPIDTDLTYGLAMGLYELLETPTPGAANSAGIGPFLGVVARPDVSVKGGCYVDAVDVILTCETAGAVIRYTTDGTVPSLVNGTDYSSPIHIESLTTLLATGFRTDYEPSDTRIETYVFIDPSVASFNSNLPIIVLDTLGEDLPNLNDDPDLDPYIDCRIVIIDTDAQSGRAEITGPEHFEGWGEIRRRGESTYGQGHYALEIQDEHRQDNETPLLGMPAESDWIVSFDVIDYSLLKNEIAFKWFRDMGHYAPRQRYAEVYLNTDGGDIAPNDYKGLFVLREKIKRDNNRVDVAKLDPTDNQEPEISGGYIIKSDKLDPGDTLLDGLETAPYGIHTAGAGKPILAEPSPSDVTDQQIDWIESHINEFHAVLWQNTGSAYYPGAGPKYSDYVDVESWIDHGFVEQIGLDNDAFWGSYFAHKDRNGKIYSGPPWDFDRSFHNNAGDYDKPYDIWKLNGEIFGKWHQRLQEYLEYKMALADRWFGHRENALNTARTLAYIDEKAALMSEAMSRPQTKFYPNPFPTEVDLFKTWIANRLDWLDGEIANRFAERPPIFNPPAGPVDPGESLEISKPSGVLGTIYYTLDGSDPRLEGGAINPIAMTYDASDGPITESIVQMSSSIWKYLYDGSNQGTVWREYGFDDTSWVAGPGQLGFGEGDESTNIGPRVTGNRTAYFRHKFTVSNVSEIMDLKIELVHDDGAVVYLNGQEVDRVFMPDGPIQFDTLAKIQGENSNTTLSGISSTFLNEGDNIITVEIHQIADTSSDISFDLNLEATRPNADPQIVFTQNTIVRAQTKNGNNWSAQNEKLFQIQTAQPGQIIISEFL
;
A
#
# COMPACT_ATOMS: atom_id res chain seq x y z
N MET A 1 24.14 -14.58 -53.76
CA MET A 1 23.43 -14.76 -55.04
C MET A 1 23.19 -13.37 -55.60
N ASN A 2 24.11 -12.89 -56.44
CA ASN A 2 24.01 -11.60 -57.13
C ASN A 2 23.07 -11.75 -58.32
N ILE A 3 22.23 -10.75 -58.60
CA ILE A 3 21.93 -10.28 -59.97
C ILE A 3 21.42 -8.83 -59.89
N ARG A 4 22.18 -7.94 -60.55
CA ARG A 4 21.78 -6.61 -61.03
C ARG A 4 21.09 -6.75 -62.39
N LEU A 5 20.04 -5.97 -62.66
CA LEU A 5 19.59 -5.62 -64.02
C LEU A 5 19.07 -4.16 -63.97
N HIS A 6 19.86 -3.17 -64.38
CA HIS A 6 19.89 -2.53 -65.71
C HIS A 6 18.52 -2.03 -66.23
N TYR A 7 18.31 -0.72 -66.09
CA TYR A 7 17.30 0.07 -66.79
C TYR A 7 17.86 0.65 -68.10
N SER A 8 17.03 0.75 -69.13
CA SER A 8 17.15 1.76 -70.19
C SER A 8 15.79 2.06 -70.83
N PRO A 9 15.60 3.28 -71.40
CA PRO A 9 14.32 4.00 -71.39
C PRO A 9 13.75 4.30 -72.80
N LEU A 10 12.44 4.58 -72.90
CA LEU A 10 11.76 5.26 -74.03
C LEU A 10 10.31 5.58 -73.60
N ALA A 11 9.91 6.83 -73.34
CA ALA A 11 9.55 7.92 -74.26
C ALA A 11 8.03 8.00 -74.58
N LEU A 12 7.39 8.99 -73.95
CA LEU A 12 6.48 10.02 -74.48
C LEU A 12 5.23 9.69 -75.35
N LEU A 13 4.10 10.18 -74.80
CA LEU A 13 3.04 11.04 -75.40
C LEU A 13 1.72 10.45 -75.95
N SER A 14 0.63 10.82 -75.24
CA SER A 14 -0.64 11.43 -75.69
C SER A 14 -1.64 10.64 -76.56
N ILE A 15 -2.92 10.58 -76.15
CA ILE A 15 -4.03 11.54 -76.47
C ILE A 15 -5.37 11.00 -75.91
N SER A 16 -6.15 11.94 -75.38
CA SER A 16 -7.50 11.93 -74.81
C SER A 16 -8.63 11.36 -75.70
N ILE A 17 -9.77 10.98 -75.10
CA ILE A 17 -11.13 11.48 -75.45
C ILE A 17 -12.13 11.11 -74.34
N ALA A 18 -12.93 12.10 -73.98
CA ALA A 18 -13.95 12.14 -72.95
C ALA A 18 -15.26 11.42 -73.34
N LEU A 19 -16.03 11.00 -72.33
CA LEU A 19 -17.49 10.89 -72.44
C LEU A 19 -18.12 11.50 -71.18
N ALA A 20 -18.80 12.63 -71.36
CA ALA A 20 -19.53 13.33 -70.33
C ALA A 20 -20.89 12.66 -70.08
N VAL A 21 -21.22 12.45 -68.81
CA VAL A 21 -22.61 12.36 -68.33
C VAL A 21 -22.73 13.42 -67.24
N THR A 22 -23.62 14.37 -67.48
CA THR A 22 -23.94 15.50 -66.62
C THR A 22 -24.47 15.04 -65.27
N CYS A 23 -23.79 15.39 -64.18
CA CYS A 23 -24.38 15.51 -62.86
C CYS A 23 -24.51 17.00 -62.52
N ARG A 24 -25.66 17.37 -61.99
CA ARG A 24 -26.02 18.74 -61.58
C ARG A 24 -24.98 19.27 -60.59
N TYR A 25 -24.64 20.54 -60.71
CA TYR A 25 -23.94 21.30 -59.66
C TYR A 25 -24.68 21.11 -58.33
N PRO A 26 -24.05 20.56 -57.28
CA PRO A 26 -24.35 20.99 -55.93
C PRO A 26 -23.76 22.39 -55.74
N ASP A 27 -24.54 23.23 -55.08
CA ASP A 27 -24.18 24.58 -54.69
C ASP A 27 -22.82 24.64 -53.96
N VAL A 28 -22.09 25.73 -54.25
CA VAL A 28 -20.93 26.31 -53.54
C VAL A 28 -20.43 25.50 -52.33
N GLN A 29 -19.28 24.83 -52.46
CA GLN A 29 -18.46 24.43 -51.31
C GLN A 29 -18.14 25.70 -50.51
N ALA A 30 -18.63 25.80 -49.28
CA ALA A 30 -18.04 26.71 -48.30
C ALA A 30 -16.59 26.26 -48.09
N SER A 31 -15.64 27.11 -48.42
CA SER A 31 -14.26 26.91 -48.00
C SER A 31 -14.18 27.09 -46.49
N THR A 32 -13.41 26.24 -45.82
CA THR A 32 -13.11 26.40 -44.39
C THR A 32 -12.14 27.58 -44.17
N PRO A 33 -12.26 28.34 -43.06
CA PRO A 33 -11.24 29.29 -42.68
C PRO A 33 -9.93 28.56 -42.38
N VAL A 34 -8.80 29.22 -42.63
CA VAL A 34 -7.45 28.66 -42.44
C VAL A 34 -6.59 29.61 -41.61
N ILE A 35 -5.63 29.06 -40.87
CA ILE A 35 -4.60 29.84 -40.18
C ILE A 35 -3.64 30.38 -41.23
N ASN A 36 -3.64 31.67 -41.51
CA ASN A 36 -2.81 32.27 -42.54
C ASN A 36 -1.38 32.56 -42.08
N GLU A 37 -1.21 33.05 -40.86
CA GLU A 37 0.08 33.55 -40.38
C GLU A 37 0.13 33.45 -38.85
N ILE A 38 1.28 33.07 -38.30
CA ILE A 38 1.51 32.88 -36.86
C ILE A 38 2.71 33.73 -36.46
N MET A 39 2.52 34.61 -35.47
CA MET A 39 3.56 35.34 -34.76
C MET A 39 3.58 34.83 -33.32
N ALA A 40 4.59 34.04 -32.96
CA ALA A 40 4.71 33.44 -31.62
C ALA A 40 5.70 34.20 -30.70
N SER A 41 6.30 35.29 -31.17
CA SER A 41 7.07 36.22 -30.35
C SER A 41 7.09 37.60 -31.00
N ASN A 42 6.30 38.52 -30.47
CA ASN A 42 6.14 39.87 -31.01
C ASN A 42 6.81 40.91 -30.10
N SER A 43 7.70 41.74 -30.64
CA SER A 43 8.34 42.82 -29.89
C SER A 43 8.19 44.19 -30.52
N ALA A 44 7.94 44.24 -31.83
CA ALA A 44 7.91 45.49 -32.58
C ALA A 44 6.94 45.52 -33.76
N THR A 45 6.25 44.41 -34.10
CA THR A 45 5.54 44.31 -35.38
C THR A 45 4.10 44.83 -35.33
N LEU A 46 3.28 44.28 -34.45
CA LEU A 46 1.86 44.62 -34.31
C LEU A 46 1.52 44.86 -32.83
N ALA A 47 1.21 46.10 -32.46
CA ALA A 47 0.71 46.37 -31.10
C ALA A 47 -0.80 46.13 -31.02
N ASP A 48 -1.28 45.69 -29.85
CA ASP A 48 -2.70 45.60 -29.52
C ASP A 48 -3.28 46.95 -29.07
N GLU A 49 -4.56 46.98 -28.68
CA GLU A 49 -5.29 48.18 -28.29
C GLU A 49 -4.77 48.82 -26.98
N ASP A 50 -4.03 48.06 -26.18
CA ASP A 50 -3.37 48.52 -24.96
C ASP A 50 -1.95 49.08 -25.23
N GLY A 51 -1.42 48.86 -26.44
CA GLY A 51 -0.07 49.24 -26.84
C GLY A 51 1.00 48.19 -26.50
N ASP A 52 0.58 46.98 -26.11
CA ASP A 52 1.46 45.83 -25.90
C ASP A 52 1.74 45.14 -27.24
N TYR A 53 2.80 44.32 -27.31
CA TYR A 53 3.11 43.50 -28.50
C TYR A 53 2.87 42.01 -28.19
N PRO A 54 1.62 41.56 -28.06
CA PRO A 54 1.34 40.14 -27.84
C PRO A 54 1.54 39.32 -29.13
N ASP A 55 1.71 38.01 -28.95
CA ASP A 55 1.65 37.03 -30.03
C ASP A 55 0.31 37.11 -30.75
N TRP A 56 0.26 36.69 -32.01
CA TRP A 56 -0.98 36.72 -32.78
C TRP A 56 -1.03 35.63 -33.85
N VAL A 57 -2.26 35.25 -34.17
CA VAL A 57 -2.60 34.34 -35.25
C VAL A 57 -3.56 35.04 -36.19
N GLU A 58 -3.28 34.98 -37.48
CA GLU A 58 -4.17 35.48 -38.51
C GLU A 58 -4.98 34.34 -39.14
N ILE A 59 -6.28 34.56 -39.32
CA ILE A 59 -7.21 33.64 -39.95
C ILE A 59 -7.64 34.21 -41.31
N TYR A 60 -7.57 33.40 -42.37
CA TYR A 60 -7.96 33.78 -43.72
C TYR A 60 -9.19 33.01 -44.20
N ASN A 61 -10.10 33.72 -44.86
CA ASN A 61 -11.23 33.14 -45.59
C ASN A 61 -10.92 33.07 -47.10
N PRO A 62 -10.51 31.90 -47.64
CA PRO A 62 -10.24 31.72 -49.07
C PRO A 62 -11.49 31.62 -49.94
N GLY A 63 -12.68 31.77 -49.35
CA GLY A 63 -13.96 31.52 -49.98
C GLY A 63 -14.54 32.67 -50.78
N PRO A 64 -15.45 32.37 -51.71
CA PRO A 64 -16.17 33.40 -52.45
C PRO A 64 -17.30 34.08 -51.64
N GLY A 65 -17.55 33.65 -50.40
CA GLY A 65 -18.58 34.18 -49.50
C GLY A 65 -18.04 34.44 -48.09
N SER A 66 -18.77 35.20 -47.29
CA SER A 66 -18.38 35.46 -45.88
C SER A 66 -18.54 34.22 -45.01
N ILE A 67 -17.65 34.03 -44.04
CA ILE A 67 -17.69 32.97 -43.03
C ILE A 67 -17.99 33.60 -41.67
N ASP A 68 -18.96 33.03 -40.96
CA ASP A 68 -19.23 33.35 -39.55
C ASP A 68 -18.49 32.34 -38.67
N LEU A 69 -17.72 32.86 -37.72
CA LEU A 69 -16.93 32.09 -36.76
C LEU A 69 -17.67 31.79 -35.46
N ASP A 70 -18.95 32.20 -35.30
CA ASP A 70 -19.71 31.86 -34.09
C ASP A 70 -19.64 30.36 -33.79
N GLY A 71 -19.05 30.02 -32.64
CA GLY A 71 -18.92 28.66 -32.17
C GLY A 71 -17.71 27.90 -32.67
N TRP A 72 -16.90 28.43 -33.58
CA TRP A 72 -15.57 27.87 -33.84
C TRP A 72 -14.68 27.97 -32.61
N PHE A 73 -13.64 27.14 -32.54
CA PHE A 73 -12.64 27.20 -31.48
C PHE A 73 -11.22 27.33 -32.04
N MET A 74 -10.34 27.92 -31.24
CA MET A 74 -8.89 27.88 -31.42
C MET A 74 -8.26 27.23 -30.20
N THR A 75 -7.26 26.38 -30.40
CA THR A 75 -6.59 25.66 -29.30
C THR A 75 -5.11 25.45 -29.59
N ASP A 76 -4.30 25.49 -28.54
CA ASP A 76 -2.89 25.07 -28.49
C ASP A 76 -2.73 23.66 -27.86
N SER A 77 -3.83 22.95 -27.58
CA SER A 77 -3.87 21.67 -26.88
C SER A 77 -4.50 20.55 -27.72
N GLN A 78 -3.80 19.42 -27.84
CA GLN A 78 -4.32 18.22 -28.51
C GLN A 78 -5.42 17.49 -27.72
N VAL A 79 -5.50 17.75 -26.41
CA VAL A 79 -6.44 17.10 -25.49
C VAL A 79 -7.65 17.98 -25.18
N ASP A 80 -7.51 19.30 -25.27
CA ASP A 80 -8.60 20.28 -25.14
C ASP A 80 -8.85 21.01 -26.45
N LEU A 81 -9.72 20.45 -27.28
CA LEU A 81 -10.05 21.00 -28.61
C LEU A 81 -10.96 22.24 -28.56
N VAL A 82 -11.49 22.59 -27.38
CA VAL A 82 -12.46 23.68 -27.21
C VAL A 82 -11.93 24.82 -26.34
N LYS A 83 -10.60 24.90 -26.19
CA LYS A 83 -9.89 25.80 -25.26
C LYS A 83 -10.31 27.27 -25.35
N TRP A 84 -10.44 27.83 -26.56
CA TRP A 84 -10.93 29.19 -26.77
C TRP A 84 -12.02 29.24 -27.84
N ARG A 85 -13.20 29.76 -27.51
CA ARG A 85 -14.35 29.88 -28.43
C ARG A 85 -14.37 31.25 -29.10
N PHE A 86 -14.42 31.27 -30.43
CA PHE A 86 -14.65 32.49 -31.20
C PHE A 86 -16.02 33.11 -30.88
N PRO A 87 -16.10 34.45 -30.78
CA PRO A 87 -17.39 35.12 -30.77
C PRO A 87 -18.01 35.15 -32.19
N ALA A 88 -19.22 35.69 -32.32
CA ALA A 88 -19.90 35.83 -33.61
C ALA A 88 -19.22 36.87 -34.51
N GLU A 89 -18.12 36.46 -35.14
CA GLU A 89 -17.31 37.26 -36.05
C GLU A 89 -17.43 36.82 -37.49
N THR A 90 -17.56 37.78 -38.40
CA THR A 90 -17.73 37.49 -39.82
C THR A 90 -16.49 37.91 -40.61
N ILE A 91 -15.80 36.94 -41.20
CA ILE A 91 -14.71 37.19 -42.15
C ILE A 91 -15.31 37.28 -43.56
N ALA A 92 -15.20 38.44 -44.22
CA ALA A 92 -15.64 38.60 -45.59
C ALA A 92 -14.88 37.67 -46.57
N ALA A 93 -15.41 37.50 -47.78
CA ALA A 93 -14.72 36.74 -48.82
C ALA A 93 -13.34 37.35 -49.11
N ASP A 94 -12.31 36.50 -49.21
CA ASP A 94 -10.93 36.91 -49.49
C ASP A 94 -10.40 37.96 -48.49
N SER A 95 -10.70 37.76 -47.20
CA SER A 95 -10.34 38.69 -46.12
C SER A 95 -9.73 37.95 -44.93
N TYR A 96 -9.12 38.72 -44.03
CA TYR A 96 -8.31 38.23 -42.91
C TYR A 96 -8.88 38.72 -41.57
N LEU A 97 -8.62 37.97 -40.50
CA LEU A 97 -8.94 38.32 -39.12
C LEU A 97 -7.72 38.02 -38.24
N VAL A 98 -7.20 39.03 -37.55
CA VAL A 98 -6.14 38.85 -36.56
C VAL A 98 -6.75 38.55 -35.20
N VAL A 99 -6.19 37.56 -34.51
CA VAL A 99 -6.51 37.19 -33.13
C VAL A 99 -5.21 37.21 -32.33
N PHE A 100 -5.14 38.04 -31.31
CA PHE A 100 -4.01 38.05 -30.38
C PHE A 100 -4.06 36.82 -29.47
N THR A 101 -2.93 36.16 -29.29
CA THR A 101 -2.77 35.03 -28.37
C THR A 101 -2.04 35.53 -27.14
N SER A 102 -2.76 36.22 -26.26
CA SER A 102 -2.16 37.05 -25.21
C SER A 102 -2.55 36.65 -23.79
N ASP A 103 -3.35 35.59 -23.63
CA ASP A 103 -3.97 35.20 -22.35
C ASP A 103 -4.91 36.25 -21.70
N LYS A 104 -5.31 37.28 -22.46
CA LYS A 104 -6.25 38.32 -21.97
C LYS A 104 -7.72 37.89 -22.07
N ASN A 105 -8.01 36.81 -22.81
CA ASN A 105 -9.33 36.20 -23.00
C ASN A 105 -10.47 37.19 -23.38
N ARG A 106 -10.23 38.04 -24.39
CA ARG A 106 -11.20 39.04 -24.87
C ARG A 106 -11.88 38.53 -26.14
N ALA A 107 -13.17 38.22 -26.06
CA ALA A 107 -13.95 37.68 -27.17
C ALA A 107 -15.22 38.49 -27.43
N THR A 108 -15.09 39.80 -27.68
CA THR A 108 -16.23 40.69 -27.99
C THR A 108 -16.30 40.97 -29.49
N PRO A 109 -17.44 40.69 -30.17
CA PRO A 109 -17.58 41.01 -31.60
C PRO A 109 -17.32 42.49 -31.91
N GLY A 110 -16.55 42.76 -32.96
CA GLY A 110 -16.17 44.07 -33.49
C GLY A 110 -14.93 44.70 -32.84
N ASN A 111 -14.33 44.04 -31.85
CA ASN A 111 -13.11 44.48 -31.16
C ASN A 111 -11.92 43.56 -31.50
N GLU A 112 -10.72 43.94 -31.03
CA GLU A 112 -9.56 43.06 -31.05
C GLU A 112 -9.83 41.83 -30.17
N LEU A 113 -9.49 40.66 -30.71
CA LEU A 113 -9.75 39.38 -30.06
C LEU A 113 -8.48 38.87 -29.39
N HIS A 114 -8.63 38.35 -28.17
CA HIS A 114 -7.54 37.78 -27.38
C HIS A 114 -7.92 36.39 -26.88
N THR A 115 -7.07 35.40 -27.12
CA THR A 115 -7.26 34.07 -26.53
C THR A 115 -6.98 34.04 -25.04
N ASN A 116 -7.37 32.96 -24.38
CA ASN A 116 -7.01 32.58 -22.99
C ASN A 116 -5.72 31.74 -22.94
N PHE A 117 -4.83 31.95 -23.92
CA PHE A 117 -3.51 31.32 -23.95
C PHE A 117 -2.52 32.23 -24.70
N LYS A 118 -1.24 31.92 -24.59
CA LYS A 118 -0.16 32.54 -25.37
C LYS A 118 0.51 31.50 -26.25
N LEU A 119 1.25 31.97 -27.25
CA LEU A 119 2.02 31.06 -28.07
C LEU A 119 3.45 30.89 -27.55
N LYS A 120 4.05 29.73 -27.85
CA LYS A 120 5.48 29.45 -27.63
C LYS A 120 6.27 29.72 -28.91
N SER A 121 7.30 30.55 -28.82
CA SER A 121 8.22 30.82 -29.93
C SER A 121 8.97 29.59 -30.41
N GLU A 122 9.07 28.55 -29.60
CA GLU A 122 9.74 27.28 -29.93
C GLU A 122 8.85 26.37 -30.79
N GLY A 123 7.59 26.75 -31.03
CA GLY A 123 6.63 25.93 -31.71
C GLY A 123 5.79 25.09 -30.76
N GLU A 124 4.49 25.04 -31.00
CA GLU A 124 3.57 24.15 -30.28
C GLU A 124 2.38 23.74 -31.15
N TYR A 125 1.54 22.85 -30.64
CA TYR A 125 0.30 22.48 -31.33
C TYR A 125 -0.58 23.71 -31.52
N LEU A 126 -1.25 23.84 -32.67
CA LEU A 126 -2.22 24.91 -32.89
C LEU A 126 -3.29 24.42 -33.85
N ALA A 127 -4.56 24.62 -33.53
CA ALA A 127 -5.67 24.20 -34.38
C ALA A 127 -6.86 25.16 -34.38
N LEU A 128 -7.55 25.19 -35.52
CA LEU A 128 -8.93 25.66 -35.65
C LEU A 128 -9.87 24.45 -35.61
N VAL A 129 -10.86 24.51 -34.73
CA VAL A 129 -11.84 23.44 -34.53
C VAL A 129 -13.23 23.94 -34.90
N MET A 130 -13.98 23.11 -35.62
CA MET A 130 -15.32 23.44 -36.07
C MET A 130 -16.31 23.55 -34.88
N PRO A 131 -17.51 24.14 -35.09
CA PRO A 131 -18.47 24.35 -34.00
C PRO A 131 -19.02 23.11 -33.29
N ASP A 132 -18.72 21.91 -33.77
CA ASP A 132 -19.02 20.66 -33.06
C ASP A 132 -18.02 20.36 -31.93
N GLY A 133 -16.94 21.14 -31.81
CA GLY A 133 -15.91 21.02 -30.79
C GLY A 133 -15.00 19.81 -30.93
N VAL A 134 -15.11 19.05 -32.04
CA VAL A 134 -14.37 17.81 -32.25
C VAL A 134 -13.76 17.68 -33.65
N THR A 135 -14.35 18.32 -34.66
CA THR A 135 -13.86 18.25 -36.03
C THR A 135 -12.77 19.30 -36.24
N ILE A 136 -11.55 18.86 -36.48
CA ILE A 136 -10.43 19.74 -36.83
C ILE A 136 -10.68 20.36 -38.21
N GLY A 137 -10.75 21.70 -38.26
CA GLY A 137 -10.77 22.46 -39.51
C GLY A 137 -9.37 22.59 -40.11
N GLN A 138 -8.38 22.89 -39.27
CA GLN A 138 -6.96 22.90 -39.59
C GLN A 138 -6.13 22.70 -38.32
N GLU A 139 -4.98 22.04 -38.41
CA GLU A 139 -4.02 21.88 -37.31
C GLU A 139 -2.56 21.98 -37.77
N PHE A 140 -1.67 22.29 -36.84
CA PHE A 140 -0.23 22.04 -36.88
C PHE A 140 0.10 20.96 -35.85
N ASN A 141 0.46 19.76 -36.32
CA ASN A 141 0.61 18.57 -35.49
C ASN A 141 1.93 17.83 -35.83
N PRO A 142 2.84 17.63 -34.85
CA PRO A 142 2.68 17.91 -33.43
C PRO A 142 2.70 19.40 -33.08
N SER A 143 3.39 20.23 -33.86
CA SER A 143 3.51 21.67 -33.63
C SER A 143 3.73 22.46 -34.92
N PHE A 144 3.57 23.79 -34.86
CA PHE A 144 4.23 24.69 -35.80
C PHE A 144 5.73 24.81 -35.43
N PRO A 145 6.62 25.24 -36.34
CA PRO A 145 8.07 25.26 -36.10
C PRO A 145 8.47 26.41 -35.18
N PRO A 146 9.68 26.38 -34.57
CA PRO A 146 10.23 27.55 -33.89
C PRO A 146 10.24 28.81 -34.77
N ILE A 147 9.80 29.93 -34.21
CA ILE A 147 9.69 31.25 -34.84
C ILE A 147 10.48 32.25 -33.98
N ASP A 148 11.53 32.85 -34.54
CA ASP A 148 12.27 33.93 -33.88
C ASP A 148 11.40 35.19 -33.70
N THR A 149 11.75 36.03 -32.74
CA THR A 149 11.05 37.30 -32.47
C THR A 149 10.89 38.16 -33.73
N ASP A 150 9.68 38.67 -33.92
CA ASP A 150 9.25 39.51 -35.06
C ASP A 150 9.30 38.81 -36.44
N LEU A 151 9.45 37.48 -36.48
CA LEU A 151 9.22 36.65 -37.67
C LEU A 151 7.86 35.96 -37.58
N THR A 152 7.34 35.51 -38.72
CA THR A 152 6.09 34.74 -38.75
C THR A 152 6.23 33.42 -39.48
N TYR A 153 5.35 32.47 -39.17
CA TYR A 153 5.16 31.27 -39.96
C TYR A 153 3.82 31.37 -40.70
N GLY A 154 3.84 31.43 -42.02
CA GLY A 154 2.64 31.78 -42.79
C GLY A 154 2.50 31.09 -44.14
N LEU A 155 1.26 30.99 -44.60
CA LEU A 155 0.86 30.37 -45.86
C LEU A 155 1.22 31.29 -47.05
N ALA A 156 2.33 31.01 -47.74
CA ALA A 156 2.78 31.72 -48.92
C ALA A 156 2.74 30.81 -50.16
N MET A 157 2.13 31.28 -51.26
CA MET A 157 2.00 30.51 -52.53
C MET A 157 1.43 29.08 -52.38
N GLY A 158 0.64 28.83 -51.32
CA GLY A 158 0.00 27.54 -51.03
C GLY A 158 0.81 26.58 -50.15
N LEU A 159 1.92 27.04 -49.54
CA LEU A 159 2.76 26.28 -48.60
C LEU A 159 3.05 27.14 -47.35
N TYR A 160 3.18 26.52 -46.18
CA TYR A 160 3.63 27.25 -44.99
C TYR A 160 5.15 27.41 -45.01
N GLU A 161 5.62 28.63 -44.75
CA GLU A 161 7.02 29.02 -44.79
C GLU A 161 7.29 30.02 -43.65
N LEU A 162 8.54 30.09 -43.18
CA LEU A 162 8.95 31.20 -42.31
C LEU A 162 9.00 32.49 -43.17
N LEU A 163 8.48 33.60 -42.64
CA LEU A 163 8.39 34.88 -43.32
C LEU A 163 9.22 35.91 -42.56
N GLU A 164 10.14 36.58 -43.27
CA GLU A 164 10.95 37.67 -42.72
C GLU A 164 10.19 39.00 -42.60
N THR A 165 8.97 39.07 -43.12
CA THR A 165 8.15 40.29 -43.13
C THR A 165 6.72 39.92 -42.75
N PRO A 166 6.31 40.22 -41.51
CA PRO A 166 4.95 39.95 -41.06
C PRO A 166 3.91 40.74 -41.84
N THR A 167 2.76 40.13 -42.17
CA THR A 167 1.73 40.74 -43.03
C THR A 167 0.31 40.76 -42.43
N PRO A 168 0.12 41.24 -41.18
CA PRO A 168 -1.20 41.28 -40.59
C PRO A 168 -2.18 42.13 -41.41
N GLY A 169 -3.34 41.56 -41.69
CA GLY A 169 -4.43 42.07 -42.52
C GLY A 169 -4.21 41.93 -44.02
N ALA A 170 -3.17 41.23 -44.49
CA ALA A 170 -2.78 41.19 -45.90
C ALA A 170 -2.27 39.82 -46.36
N ALA A 171 -2.10 39.65 -47.66
CA ALA A 171 -1.55 38.42 -48.23
C ALA A 171 -0.04 38.29 -47.97
N ASN A 172 0.38 37.10 -47.52
CA ASN A 172 1.78 36.75 -47.29
C ASN A 172 2.62 36.86 -48.57
N SER A 173 3.86 37.34 -48.42
CA SER A 173 4.88 37.29 -49.48
C SER A 173 5.66 35.97 -49.43
N ALA A 174 6.41 35.62 -50.49
CA ALA A 174 7.21 34.40 -50.50
C ALA A 174 8.23 34.41 -49.34
N GLY A 175 8.26 33.31 -48.57
CA GLY A 175 9.12 33.13 -47.41
C GLY A 175 10.37 32.30 -47.72
N ILE A 176 10.93 31.68 -46.68
CA ILE A 176 12.12 30.82 -46.74
C ILE A 176 11.77 29.34 -47.03
N GLY A 177 10.70 29.03 -47.79
CA GLY A 177 10.39 27.67 -48.27
C GLY A 177 9.86 26.68 -47.19
N PRO A 178 9.18 25.57 -47.59
CA PRO A 178 8.63 24.58 -46.66
C PRO A 178 9.72 23.64 -46.09
N PHE A 179 9.58 23.26 -44.82
CA PHE A 179 10.46 22.29 -44.19
C PHE A 179 10.28 20.87 -44.78
N LEU A 180 11.39 20.23 -45.16
CA LEU A 180 11.48 18.89 -45.74
C LEU A 180 11.58 17.78 -44.66
N GLY A 181 11.59 18.14 -43.38
CA GLY A 181 11.59 17.26 -42.21
C GLY A 181 12.15 17.94 -40.95
N VAL A 182 12.39 17.17 -39.89
CA VAL A 182 13.02 17.62 -38.63
C VAL A 182 14.50 17.24 -38.61
N VAL A 183 15.38 18.12 -38.12
CA VAL A 183 16.80 17.81 -37.90
C VAL A 183 16.91 16.81 -36.74
N ALA A 184 17.70 15.75 -36.92
CA ALA A 184 18.00 14.79 -35.86
C ALA A 184 18.74 15.49 -34.70
N ARG A 185 18.32 15.20 -33.45
CA ARG A 185 18.96 15.70 -32.23
C ARG A 185 20.48 15.46 -32.25
N PRO A 186 21.31 16.48 -31.96
CA PRO A 186 22.74 16.29 -31.83
C PRO A 186 23.10 15.23 -30.79
N ASP A 187 24.15 14.47 -31.06
CA ASP A 187 24.73 13.50 -30.14
C ASP A 187 26.16 13.90 -29.78
N VAL A 188 26.60 13.48 -28.59
CA VAL A 188 27.91 13.79 -28.02
C VAL A 188 28.80 12.54 -27.96
N SER A 189 30.10 12.69 -28.21
CA SER A 189 31.06 11.58 -28.10
C SER A 189 31.34 11.13 -26.66
N VAL A 190 31.10 12.01 -25.68
CA VAL A 190 31.31 11.78 -24.25
C VAL A 190 30.07 12.33 -23.54
N LYS A 191 29.34 11.49 -22.81
CA LYS A 191 28.12 11.88 -22.07
C LYS A 191 28.46 12.77 -20.86
N GLY A 192 27.49 13.49 -20.34
CA GLY A 192 27.57 14.19 -19.06
C GLY A 192 27.84 13.22 -17.92
N GLY A 193 28.06 13.76 -16.73
CA GLY A 193 28.46 13.01 -15.55
C GLY A 193 29.68 13.60 -14.86
N CYS A 194 30.35 12.77 -14.06
CA CYS A 194 31.44 13.19 -13.18
C CYS A 194 32.82 12.81 -13.73
N TYR A 195 33.72 13.79 -13.86
CA TYR A 195 35.02 13.64 -14.49
C TYR A 195 36.17 14.15 -13.62
N VAL A 196 37.34 13.53 -13.72
CA VAL A 196 38.57 14.02 -13.04
C VAL A 196 39.45 14.81 -13.98
N ASP A 197 39.58 14.32 -15.22
CA ASP A 197 40.37 14.94 -16.27
C ASP A 197 39.46 15.67 -17.26
N ALA A 198 39.99 16.71 -17.88
CA ALA A 198 39.30 17.43 -18.96
C ALA A 198 38.89 16.51 -20.10
N VAL A 199 37.74 16.81 -20.72
CA VAL A 199 37.15 16.04 -21.81
C VAL A 199 37.04 16.89 -23.08
N ASP A 200 37.32 16.27 -24.23
CA ASP A 200 37.08 16.88 -25.55
C ASP A 200 35.81 16.28 -26.16
N VAL A 201 34.75 17.07 -26.21
CA VAL A 201 33.43 16.64 -26.69
C VAL A 201 33.30 16.90 -28.19
N ILE A 202 32.95 15.84 -28.93
CA ILE A 202 32.62 15.92 -30.36
C ILE A 202 31.11 15.86 -30.51
N LEU A 203 30.55 16.86 -31.20
CA LEU A 203 29.14 16.90 -31.57
C LEU A 203 28.93 16.28 -32.95
N THR A 204 27.90 15.46 -33.08
CA THR A 204 27.49 14.86 -34.35
C THR A 204 25.99 15.00 -34.56
N CYS A 205 25.56 15.02 -35.81
CA CYS A 205 24.15 15.05 -36.18
C CYS A 205 23.96 14.13 -37.39
N GLU A 206 22.98 13.23 -37.32
CA GLU A 206 22.72 12.28 -38.41
C GLU A 206 22.15 12.97 -39.66
N THR A 207 21.59 14.17 -39.50
CA THR A 207 21.00 14.93 -40.59
C THR A 207 22.09 15.57 -41.44
N ALA A 208 22.31 14.99 -42.62
CA ALA A 208 23.34 15.46 -43.55
C ALA A 208 23.13 16.94 -43.93
N GLY A 209 24.16 17.76 -43.70
CA GLY A 209 24.14 19.19 -44.00
C GLY A 209 23.50 20.06 -42.92
N ALA A 210 23.12 19.50 -41.77
CA ALA A 210 22.76 20.28 -40.59
C ALA A 210 24.00 20.96 -40.00
N VAL A 211 23.81 22.19 -39.50
CA VAL A 211 24.75 22.94 -38.69
C VAL A 211 24.36 22.73 -37.24
N ILE A 212 25.26 22.19 -36.43
CA ILE A 212 25.05 22.08 -34.98
C ILE A 212 25.51 23.39 -34.37
N ARG A 213 24.66 24.00 -33.54
CA ARG A 213 25.02 25.14 -32.72
C ARG A 213 24.94 24.77 -31.25
N TYR A 214 25.85 25.31 -30.45
CA TYR A 214 25.91 24.99 -29.03
C TYR A 214 26.16 26.22 -28.14
N THR A 215 25.83 26.08 -26.87
CA THR A 215 26.10 27.03 -25.79
C THR A 215 26.67 26.28 -24.59
N THR A 216 27.33 26.99 -23.70
CA THR A 216 27.91 26.45 -22.45
C THR A 216 27.49 27.24 -21.21
N ASP A 217 26.62 28.23 -21.39
CA ASP A 217 26.12 29.16 -20.36
C ASP A 217 24.69 28.83 -19.91
N GLY A 218 24.15 27.71 -20.39
CA GLY A 218 22.79 27.25 -20.09
C GLY A 218 21.67 27.96 -20.86
N THR A 219 21.98 28.77 -21.88
CA THR A 219 20.96 29.31 -22.79
C THR A 219 20.68 28.35 -23.94
N VAL A 220 19.42 28.19 -24.37
CA VAL A 220 19.09 27.29 -25.50
C VAL A 220 19.67 27.83 -26.82
N PRO A 221 20.39 27.04 -27.63
CA PRO A 221 20.89 27.46 -28.93
C PRO A 221 19.74 27.78 -29.90
N SER A 222 19.85 28.88 -30.64
CA SER A 222 18.88 29.29 -31.67
C SER A 222 19.59 29.73 -32.95
N LEU A 223 18.86 30.15 -33.99
CA LEU A 223 19.46 30.70 -35.21
C LEU A 223 20.24 32.00 -34.98
N VAL A 224 20.11 32.63 -33.81
CA VAL A 224 20.84 33.84 -33.41
C VAL A 224 21.63 33.70 -32.10
N ASN A 225 21.38 32.66 -31.30
CA ASN A 225 22.07 32.39 -30.03
C ASN A 225 22.95 31.13 -30.12
N GLY A 226 24.21 31.23 -29.70
CA GLY A 226 25.17 30.12 -29.64
C GLY A 226 26.27 30.12 -30.72
N THR A 227 27.15 29.11 -30.64
CA THR A 227 28.35 28.97 -31.50
C THR A 227 28.22 27.80 -32.45
N ASP A 228 28.48 28.01 -33.75
CA ASP A 228 28.51 26.92 -34.73
C ASP A 228 29.64 25.94 -34.43
N TYR A 229 29.29 24.66 -34.29
CA TYR A 229 30.26 23.60 -34.01
C TYR A 229 31.19 23.38 -35.20
N SER A 230 32.50 23.50 -34.96
CA SER A 230 33.54 23.34 -36.00
C SER A 230 34.78 22.55 -35.56
N SER A 231 34.95 22.35 -34.25
CA SER A 231 36.04 21.59 -33.64
C SER A 231 35.59 21.00 -32.30
N PRO A 232 36.26 19.96 -31.76
CA PRO A 232 35.97 19.45 -30.42
C PRO A 232 35.90 20.56 -29.36
N ILE A 233 34.95 20.45 -28.44
CA ILE A 233 34.73 21.39 -27.34
C ILE A 233 35.50 20.89 -26.13
N HIS A 234 36.48 21.68 -25.69
CA HIS A 234 37.28 21.36 -24.51
C HIS A 234 36.53 21.77 -23.25
N ILE A 235 36.28 20.83 -22.35
CA ILE A 235 35.58 21.04 -21.08
C ILE A 235 36.50 20.60 -19.94
N GLU A 236 36.82 21.51 -19.03
CA GLU A 236 37.76 21.31 -17.91
C GLU A 236 37.21 21.81 -16.56
N SER A 237 35.96 22.27 -16.54
CA SER A 237 35.25 22.75 -15.35
C SER A 237 33.75 22.52 -15.53
N LEU A 238 32.98 22.68 -14.46
CA LEU A 238 31.52 22.58 -14.48
C LEU A 238 30.93 23.29 -15.71
N THR A 239 30.25 22.54 -16.55
CA THR A 239 29.71 23.05 -17.82
C THR A 239 28.40 22.35 -18.14
N THR A 240 27.40 23.13 -18.53
CA THR A 240 26.20 22.58 -19.18
C THR A 240 26.24 22.90 -20.65
N LEU A 241 26.44 21.86 -21.46
CA LEU A 241 26.52 21.94 -22.90
C LEU A 241 25.12 21.74 -23.48
N LEU A 242 24.56 22.78 -24.12
CA LEU A 242 23.35 22.65 -24.90
C LEU A 242 23.70 22.67 -26.39
N ALA A 243 23.13 21.75 -27.18
CA ALA A 243 23.39 21.67 -28.61
C ALA A 243 22.13 21.38 -29.43
N THR A 244 21.89 22.19 -30.46
CA THR A 244 20.72 22.09 -31.34
C THR A 244 21.15 22.07 -32.80
N GLY A 245 20.54 21.20 -33.60
CA GLY A 245 20.81 21.06 -35.02
C GLY A 245 19.88 21.94 -35.86
N PHE A 246 20.45 22.70 -36.80
CA PHE A 246 19.72 23.59 -37.69
C PHE A 246 20.00 23.26 -39.15
N ARG A 247 18.98 23.39 -40.00
CA ARG A 247 19.16 23.38 -41.46
C ARG A 247 18.07 24.22 -42.11
N THR A 248 18.43 25.04 -43.11
CA THR A 248 17.54 26.05 -43.71
C THR A 248 16.20 25.52 -44.25
N ASP A 249 16.15 24.25 -44.63
CA ASP A 249 14.96 23.57 -45.15
C ASP A 249 14.41 22.51 -44.19
N TYR A 250 14.82 22.47 -42.90
CA TYR A 250 14.28 21.54 -41.90
C TYR A 250 13.92 22.26 -40.59
N GLU A 251 12.95 21.73 -39.87
CA GLU A 251 12.67 22.16 -38.49
C GLU A 251 13.91 21.87 -37.63
N PRO A 252 14.29 22.77 -36.71
CA PRO A 252 15.37 22.52 -35.75
C PRO A 252 15.13 21.24 -34.96
N SER A 253 16.22 20.63 -34.47
CA SER A 253 16.10 19.47 -33.61
C SER A 253 15.65 19.84 -32.19
N ASP A 254 15.24 18.86 -31.40
CA ASP A 254 15.26 18.97 -29.93
C ASP A 254 16.67 19.35 -29.45
N THR A 255 16.75 20.00 -28.28
CA THR A 255 18.04 20.41 -27.72
C THR A 255 18.68 19.25 -26.98
N ARG A 256 19.95 18.97 -27.27
CA ARG A 256 20.78 18.07 -26.44
C ARG A 256 21.27 18.84 -25.23
N ILE A 257 21.08 18.32 -24.03
CA ILE A 257 21.65 18.86 -22.79
C ILE A 257 22.64 17.83 -22.27
N GLU A 258 23.79 18.28 -21.80
CA GLU A 258 24.77 17.45 -21.08
C GLU A 258 25.40 18.27 -19.96
N THR A 259 25.41 17.70 -18.75
CA THR A 259 26.02 18.31 -17.57
C THR A 259 27.33 17.62 -17.23
N TYR A 260 28.45 18.35 -17.30
CA TYR A 260 29.78 17.84 -16.94
C TYR A 260 30.19 18.43 -15.58
N VAL A 261 30.33 17.59 -14.56
CA VAL A 261 30.78 17.97 -13.21
C VAL A 261 32.18 17.44 -12.98
N PHE A 262 33.07 18.24 -12.36
CA PHE A 262 34.46 17.86 -12.14
C PHE A 262 34.71 17.45 -10.69
N ILE A 263 35.51 16.41 -10.49
CA ILE A 263 35.78 15.76 -9.21
C ILE A 263 37.26 15.94 -8.87
N ASP A 264 37.56 16.44 -7.67
CA ASP A 264 38.93 16.51 -7.18
C ASP A 264 39.54 15.08 -7.18
N PRO A 265 40.79 14.90 -7.67
CA PRO A 265 41.41 13.58 -7.75
C PRO A 265 41.44 12.80 -6.42
N SER A 266 41.36 13.46 -5.27
CA SER A 266 41.27 12.83 -3.96
C SER A 266 39.93 12.16 -3.67
N VAL A 267 38.87 12.53 -4.39
CA VAL A 267 37.51 11.98 -4.28
C VAL A 267 37.22 10.94 -5.38
N ALA A 268 37.98 10.93 -6.48
CA ALA A 268 37.75 10.09 -7.66
C ALA A 268 37.50 8.58 -7.39
N SER A 269 38.09 8.03 -6.32
CA SER A 269 37.91 6.62 -5.93
C SER A 269 36.73 6.38 -4.97
N PHE A 270 35.97 7.41 -4.63
CA PHE A 270 34.82 7.30 -3.74
C PHE A 270 33.77 6.39 -4.38
N ASN A 271 33.28 5.46 -3.58
CA ASN A 271 32.23 4.54 -3.98
C ASN A 271 31.43 4.09 -2.76
N SER A 272 30.20 3.63 -3.01
CA SER A 272 29.24 3.31 -1.99
C SER A 272 28.39 2.10 -2.36
N ASN A 273 27.86 1.41 -1.36
CA ASN A 273 26.79 0.42 -1.53
C ASN A 273 25.40 1.08 -1.59
N LEU A 274 25.34 2.42 -1.58
CA LEU A 274 24.18 3.25 -1.81
C LEU A 274 24.36 4.08 -3.08
N PRO A 275 23.28 4.57 -3.70
CA PRO A 275 23.35 5.64 -4.70
C PRO A 275 24.12 6.87 -4.20
N ILE A 276 24.76 7.57 -5.13
CA ILE A 276 25.46 8.83 -4.88
C ILE A 276 24.70 9.96 -5.58
N ILE A 277 24.48 11.07 -4.89
CA ILE A 277 23.88 12.27 -5.45
C ILE A 277 24.91 13.40 -5.37
N VAL A 278 25.25 13.98 -6.51
CA VAL A 278 26.13 15.13 -6.63
C VAL A 278 25.28 16.33 -7.04
N LEU A 279 25.31 17.37 -6.22
CA LEU A 279 24.62 18.63 -6.43
C LEU A 279 25.65 19.76 -6.50
N ASP A 280 25.51 20.63 -7.49
CA ASP A 280 26.36 21.80 -7.66
C ASP A 280 25.53 23.05 -7.94
N THR A 281 25.65 24.07 -7.11
CA THR A 281 24.88 25.32 -7.19
C THR A 281 25.63 26.43 -7.92
N LEU A 282 26.55 26.09 -8.82
CA LEU A 282 27.22 27.03 -9.73
C LEU A 282 28.00 28.14 -9.00
N GLY A 283 28.51 27.83 -7.79
CA GLY A 283 29.21 28.79 -6.95
C GLY A 283 28.32 29.74 -6.13
N GLU A 284 27.03 29.42 -6.02
CA GLU A 284 26.08 30.19 -5.21
C GLU A 284 25.71 29.46 -3.91
N ASP A 285 25.75 30.17 -2.78
CA ASP A 285 25.25 29.64 -1.52
C ASP A 285 23.71 29.59 -1.51
N LEU A 286 23.15 28.49 -1.00
CA LEU A 286 21.71 28.35 -0.84
C LEU A 286 21.12 29.45 0.06
N PRO A 287 20.14 30.24 -0.45
CA PRO A 287 19.49 31.28 0.32
C PRO A 287 18.90 30.79 1.64
N ASN A 288 18.92 31.66 2.66
CA ASN A 288 18.35 31.39 3.97
C ASN A 288 17.22 32.39 4.23
N LEU A 289 15.97 31.94 4.16
CA LEU A 289 14.78 32.79 4.36
C LEU A 289 14.70 33.44 5.74
N ASN A 290 15.44 32.93 6.73
CA ASN A 290 15.56 33.60 8.03
C ASN A 290 16.34 34.92 7.93
N ASP A 291 17.21 35.05 6.92
CA ASP A 291 18.03 36.25 6.70
C ASP A 291 17.29 37.28 5.83
N ASP A 292 16.48 36.81 4.87
CA ASP A 292 15.59 37.65 4.05
C ASP A 292 14.34 36.84 3.62
N PRO A 293 13.16 37.11 4.19
CA PRO A 293 11.94 36.35 3.95
C PRO A 293 11.27 36.69 2.60
N ASP A 294 11.68 37.77 1.92
CA ASP A 294 11.12 38.19 0.63
C ASP A 294 11.88 37.56 -0.56
N LEU A 295 12.93 36.76 -0.30
CA LEU A 295 13.68 36.07 -1.35
C LEU A 295 12.89 34.93 -1.97
N ASP A 296 13.05 34.75 -3.28
CA ASP A 296 12.82 33.45 -3.89
C ASP A 296 13.91 32.49 -3.39
N PRO A 297 13.58 31.43 -2.64
CA PRO A 297 14.58 30.55 -2.07
C PRO A 297 15.20 29.58 -3.07
N TYR A 298 14.63 29.44 -4.28
CA TYR A 298 15.18 28.57 -5.31
C TYR A 298 16.37 29.22 -6.04
N ILE A 299 17.40 28.40 -6.29
CA ILE A 299 18.54 28.75 -7.14
C ILE A 299 18.84 27.61 -8.11
N ASP A 300 19.47 27.93 -9.23
CA ASP A 300 19.91 26.96 -10.24
C ASP A 300 20.90 25.94 -9.63
N CYS A 301 20.76 24.68 -10.03
CA CYS A 301 21.60 23.58 -9.60
C CYS A 301 21.85 22.58 -10.74
N ARG A 302 22.96 21.85 -10.64
CA ARG A 302 23.31 20.73 -11.51
C ARG A 302 23.32 19.45 -10.70
N ILE A 303 22.71 18.43 -11.28
CA ILE A 303 22.35 17.19 -10.60
C ILE A 303 23.00 16.05 -11.37
N VAL A 304 23.80 15.25 -10.67
CA VAL A 304 24.23 13.94 -11.16
C VAL A 304 23.87 12.91 -10.11
N ILE A 305 23.07 11.91 -10.49
CA ILE A 305 22.69 10.79 -9.64
C ILE A 305 23.31 9.53 -10.23
N ILE A 306 24.00 8.78 -9.39
CA ILE A 306 24.69 7.56 -9.75
C ILE A 306 24.07 6.42 -8.93
N ASP A 307 23.46 5.47 -9.61
CA ASP A 307 22.90 4.28 -8.96
C ASP A 307 23.97 3.19 -8.80
N THR A 308 23.68 2.20 -7.97
CA THR A 308 24.52 1.03 -7.82
C THR A 308 24.52 0.18 -9.10
N ASP A 309 25.70 -0.20 -9.58
CA ASP A 309 25.82 -1.13 -10.69
C ASP A 309 25.32 -2.52 -10.24
N ALA A 310 24.47 -3.15 -11.06
CA ALA A 310 23.81 -4.41 -10.72
C ALA A 310 24.79 -5.59 -10.55
N GLN A 311 26.00 -5.52 -11.13
CA GLN A 311 26.99 -6.60 -11.04
C GLN A 311 27.87 -6.46 -9.80
N SER A 312 28.36 -5.26 -9.54
CA SER A 312 29.25 -4.95 -8.42
C SER A 312 28.50 -4.65 -7.12
N GLY A 313 27.24 -4.21 -7.22
CA GLY A 313 26.47 -3.67 -6.11
C GLY A 313 27.01 -2.35 -5.56
N ARG A 314 27.77 -1.59 -6.38
CA ARG A 314 28.44 -0.34 -5.97
C ARG A 314 28.10 0.81 -6.92
N ALA A 315 27.91 2.00 -6.36
CA ALA A 315 27.96 3.26 -7.09
C ALA A 315 29.40 3.82 -6.96
N GLU A 316 30.03 4.18 -8.08
CA GLU A 316 31.34 4.84 -8.12
C GLU A 316 31.14 6.29 -8.53
N ILE A 317 31.76 7.28 -7.88
CA ILE A 317 31.45 8.70 -8.15
C ILE A 317 31.77 9.15 -9.59
N THR A 318 32.61 8.40 -10.30
CA THR A 318 32.98 8.62 -11.71
C THR A 318 32.41 7.51 -12.62
N GLY A 319 31.49 6.71 -12.08
CA GLY A 319 30.79 5.66 -12.80
C GLY A 319 29.66 6.21 -13.69
N PRO A 320 28.96 5.33 -14.43
CA PRO A 320 27.85 5.74 -15.28
C PRO A 320 26.71 6.33 -14.45
N GLU A 321 26.21 7.47 -14.89
CA GLU A 321 25.09 8.17 -14.30
C GLU A 321 23.79 7.38 -14.49
N HIS A 322 22.95 7.41 -13.46
CA HIS A 322 21.54 7.05 -13.56
C HIS A 322 20.72 8.22 -14.13
N PHE A 323 21.07 9.43 -13.71
CA PHE A 323 20.48 10.67 -14.18
C PHE A 323 21.54 11.78 -14.17
N GLU A 324 21.54 12.60 -15.20
CA GLU A 324 22.21 13.90 -15.22
C GLU A 324 21.22 14.95 -15.73
N GLY A 325 21.32 16.15 -15.18
CA GLY A 325 20.50 17.26 -15.62
C GLY A 325 20.68 18.49 -14.76
N TRP A 326 19.83 19.46 -15.00
CA TRP A 326 19.74 20.65 -14.17
C TRP A 326 18.38 20.72 -13.49
N GLY A 327 18.32 21.62 -12.52
CA GLY A 327 17.10 21.87 -11.79
C GLY A 327 17.28 23.06 -10.87
N GLU A 328 16.30 23.26 -10.02
CA GLU A 328 16.35 24.26 -8.96
C GLU A 328 16.37 23.57 -7.60
N ILE A 329 17.07 24.20 -6.65
CA ILE A 329 17.20 23.70 -5.29
C ILE A 329 16.91 24.82 -4.30
N ARG A 330 16.22 24.47 -3.21
CA ARG A 330 16.08 25.35 -2.06
C ARG A 330 16.18 24.60 -0.76
N ARG A 331 16.48 25.33 0.32
CA ARG A 331 16.27 24.83 1.68
C ARG A 331 14.77 24.67 1.93
N ARG A 332 14.41 23.66 2.71
CA ARG A 332 13.03 23.40 3.14
C ARG A 332 12.97 22.97 4.60
N GLY A 333 11.75 22.66 5.04
CA GLY A 333 11.45 22.36 6.44
C GLY A 333 11.10 23.64 7.18
N GLU A 334 10.57 23.52 8.37
CA GLU A 334 10.17 24.69 9.15
C GLU A 334 10.97 24.73 10.45
N SER A 335 10.68 23.81 11.39
CA SER A 335 11.50 23.66 12.61
C SER A 335 12.91 23.13 12.33
N THR A 336 13.12 22.55 11.15
CA THR A 336 14.39 22.00 10.65
C THR A 336 14.97 22.82 9.48
N TYR A 337 14.43 24.01 9.19
CA TYR A 337 14.92 24.86 8.11
C TYR A 337 16.41 25.15 8.27
N GLY A 338 17.18 24.98 7.18
CA GLY A 338 18.63 25.18 7.17
C GLY A 338 19.45 24.06 7.84
N GLN A 339 18.83 22.94 8.21
CA GLN A 339 19.51 21.80 8.84
C GLN A 339 19.75 20.63 7.87
N GLY A 340 19.93 20.93 6.57
CA GLY A 340 20.20 19.91 5.55
C GLY A 340 18.95 19.27 4.94
N HIS A 341 17.84 19.99 4.83
CA HIS A 341 16.66 19.53 4.09
C HIS A 341 16.50 20.38 2.85
N TYR A 342 16.41 19.74 1.68
CA TYR A 342 16.30 20.42 0.40
C TYR A 342 15.07 19.96 -0.38
N ALA A 343 14.40 20.90 -1.05
CA ALA A 343 13.50 20.60 -2.15
C ALA A 343 14.31 20.75 -3.44
N LEU A 344 14.14 19.79 -4.34
CA LEU A 344 14.85 19.69 -5.61
C LEU A 344 13.79 19.58 -6.71
N GLU A 345 13.83 20.48 -7.68
CA GLU A 345 12.93 20.50 -8.83
C GLU A 345 13.73 20.20 -10.08
N ILE A 346 13.39 19.14 -10.80
CA ILE A 346 14.03 18.78 -12.07
C ILE A 346 13.33 19.52 -13.20
N GLN A 347 14.13 20.17 -14.04
CA GLN A 347 13.64 20.98 -15.14
C GLN A 347 14.15 20.49 -16.51
N ASP A 348 13.42 20.80 -17.57
CA ASP A 348 13.82 20.57 -18.97
C ASP A 348 14.68 21.73 -19.52
N GLU A 349 15.08 21.68 -20.79
CA GLU A 349 15.83 22.77 -21.44
C GLU A 349 15.12 24.14 -21.40
N HIS A 350 13.82 24.17 -21.13
CA HIS A 350 12.95 25.34 -21.13
C HIS A 350 12.60 25.83 -19.71
N ARG A 351 13.27 25.31 -18.68
CA ARG A 351 12.99 25.60 -17.26
C ARG A 351 11.53 25.26 -16.87
N GLN A 352 10.97 24.21 -17.48
CA GLN A 352 9.68 23.64 -17.08
C GLN A 352 9.88 22.35 -16.31
N ASP A 353 8.92 21.98 -15.46
CA ASP A 353 8.87 20.70 -14.76
C ASP A 353 9.17 19.53 -15.71
N ASN A 354 10.20 18.76 -15.39
CA ASN A 354 10.60 17.58 -16.14
C ASN A 354 10.41 16.33 -15.30
N GLU A 355 9.28 15.66 -15.50
CA GLU A 355 8.93 14.43 -14.81
C GLU A 355 9.93 13.31 -15.11
N THR A 356 10.82 13.03 -14.15
CA THR A 356 11.92 12.07 -14.34
C THR A 356 11.84 10.95 -13.31
N PRO A 357 11.85 9.66 -13.71
CA PRO A 357 11.92 8.56 -12.75
C PRO A 357 13.32 8.46 -12.15
N LEU A 358 13.41 8.43 -10.81
CA LEU A 358 14.69 8.35 -10.11
C LEU A 358 14.79 7.08 -9.27
N LEU A 359 15.86 6.32 -9.46
CA LEU A 359 16.26 5.16 -8.64
C LEU A 359 15.13 4.10 -8.50
N GLY A 360 14.35 3.93 -9.56
CA GLY A 360 13.21 3.02 -9.62
C GLY A 360 11.94 3.53 -8.91
N MET A 361 11.90 4.81 -8.54
CA MET A 361 10.66 5.50 -8.18
C MET A 361 10.02 6.11 -9.44
N PRO A 362 8.68 6.18 -9.53
CA PRO A 362 7.97 6.78 -10.66
C PRO A 362 8.39 8.22 -10.95
N ALA A 363 8.13 8.64 -12.19
CA ALA A 363 8.53 9.95 -12.69
C ALA A 363 7.89 11.09 -11.88
N GLU A 364 8.70 12.11 -11.61
CA GLU A 364 8.25 13.40 -11.09
C GLU A 364 9.34 14.47 -11.28
N SER A 365 8.96 15.75 -11.27
CA SER A 365 9.84 16.93 -11.21
C SER A 365 10.19 17.28 -9.75
N ASP A 366 9.25 17.19 -8.80
CA ASP A 366 9.45 17.55 -7.39
C ASP A 366 9.99 16.39 -6.53
N TRP A 367 11.20 16.59 -6.00
CA TRP A 367 11.89 15.66 -5.11
C TRP A 367 12.35 16.33 -3.81
N ILE A 368 12.61 15.48 -2.80
CA ILE A 368 13.08 15.91 -1.49
C ILE A 368 14.39 15.21 -1.19
N VAL A 369 15.42 15.97 -0.87
CA VAL A 369 16.72 15.44 -0.40
C VAL A 369 16.85 15.80 1.08
N SER A 370 16.58 14.83 1.95
CA SER A 370 16.39 15.03 3.39
C SER A 370 17.49 14.42 4.23
N PHE A 371 18.02 15.18 5.18
CA PHE A 371 18.99 14.70 6.16
C PHE A 371 18.35 14.10 7.44
N ASP A 372 17.02 14.21 7.56
CA ASP A 372 16.21 13.74 8.70
C ASP A 372 16.88 14.06 10.06
N VAL A 373 17.22 15.33 10.27
CA VAL A 373 18.20 15.78 11.29
C VAL A 373 17.86 15.39 12.74
N ILE A 374 16.59 15.16 13.06
CA ILE A 374 16.14 14.75 14.40
C ILE A 374 15.72 13.27 14.51
N ASP A 375 15.78 12.52 13.42
CA ASP A 375 15.67 11.06 13.43
C ASP A 375 17.07 10.43 13.46
N TYR A 376 17.53 9.97 14.62
CA TYR A 376 18.85 9.34 14.73
C TYR A 376 18.93 7.91 14.19
N SER A 377 17.80 7.23 13.97
CA SER A 377 17.79 5.91 13.32
C SER A 377 17.69 6.01 11.79
N LEU A 378 17.24 7.16 11.27
CA LEU A 378 16.95 7.41 9.84
C LEU A 378 15.88 6.48 9.25
N LEU A 379 15.11 5.82 10.12
CA LEU A 379 14.18 4.74 9.75
C LEU A 379 12.73 5.06 10.11
N LYS A 380 12.45 6.13 10.86
CA LYS A 380 11.08 6.37 11.37
C LYS A 380 10.09 6.62 10.24
N ASN A 381 10.43 7.53 9.33
CA ASN A 381 9.66 7.78 8.10
C ASN A 381 9.56 6.53 7.24
N GLU A 382 10.69 5.82 7.05
CA GLU A 382 10.74 4.59 6.23
C GLU A 382 9.72 3.56 6.71
N ILE A 383 9.72 3.25 8.01
CA ILE A 383 8.86 2.22 8.59
C ILE A 383 7.39 2.65 8.58
N ALA A 384 7.09 3.91 8.91
CA ALA A 384 5.72 4.42 8.87
C ALA A 384 5.14 4.35 7.44
N PHE A 385 5.89 4.81 6.44
CA PHE A 385 5.45 4.79 5.05
C PHE A 385 5.34 3.37 4.51
N LYS A 386 6.30 2.50 4.87
CA LYS A 386 6.26 1.09 4.47
C LYS A 386 5.02 0.40 5.01
N TRP A 387 4.68 0.57 6.28
CA TRP A 387 3.49 -0.07 6.84
C TRP A 387 2.23 0.31 6.07
N PHE A 388 2.05 1.58 5.75
CA PHE A 388 0.89 2.02 4.97
C PHE A 388 0.88 1.44 3.54
N ARG A 389 2.05 1.35 2.89
CA ARG A 389 2.20 0.66 1.60
C ARG A 389 1.87 -0.83 1.65
N ASP A 390 2.38 -1.53 2.66
CA ASP A 390 2.11 -2.95 2.86
C ASP A 390 0.62 -3.22 3.15
N MET A 391 -0.12 -2.23 3.65
CA MET A 391 -1.58 -2.28 3.84
C MET A 391 -2.37 -2.01 2.54
N GLY A 392 -1.68 -1.71 1.42
CA GLY A 392 -2.28 -1.50 0.10
C GLY A 392 -2.51 -0.04 -0.28
N HIS A 393 -1.92 0.91 0.46
CA HIS A 393 -2.15 2.34 0.27
C HIS A 393 -0.91 3.05 -0.29
N TYR A 394 -1.08 4.20 -0.96
CA TYR A 394 0.08 5.02 -1.31
C TYR A 394 0.70 5.65 -0.05
N ALA A 395 2.02 5.59 0.07
CA ALA A 395 2.81 6.45 0.94
C ALA A 395 4.15 6.77 0.26
N PRO A 396 4.74 7.95 0.52
CA PRO A 396 5.98 8.39 -0.13
C PRO A 396 7.07 7.32 -0.12
N ARG A 397 7.56 6.96 -1.30
CA ARG A 397 8.73 6.11 -1.48
C ARG A 397 9.99 6.91 -1.22
N GLN A 398 11.04 6.21 -0.84
CA GLN A 398 12.32 6.83 -0.59
C GLN A 398 13.49 5.90 -0.88
N ARG A 399 14.67 6.51 -1.05
CA ARG A 399 15.97 5.87 -1.28
C ARG A 399 17.02 6.56 -0.44
N TYR A 400 17.84 5.75 0.25
CA TYR A 400 19.03 6.25 0.94
C TYR A 400 20.13 6.54 -0.07
N ALA A 401 20.82 7.67 0.07
CA ALA A 401 21.91 8.05 -0.81
C ALA A 401 23.00 8.84 -0.06
N GLU A 402 24.23 8.76 -0.52
CA GLU A 402 25.32 9.62 -0.06
C GLU A 402 25.39 10.89 -0.91
N VAL A 403 25.43 12.06 -0.28
CA VAL A 403 25.30 13.35 -0.96
C VAL A 403 26.60 14.15 -0.93
N TYR A 404 26.98 14.67 -2.10
CA TYR A 404 27.91 15.79 -2.26
C TYR A 404 27.11 17.03 -2.67
N LEU A 405 27.34 18.15 -1.98
CA LEU A 405 26.76 19.45 -2.32
C LEU A 405 27.86 20.50 -2.34
N ASN A 406 28.22 20.92 -3.56
CA ASN A 406 29.19 21.97 -3.83
C ASN A 406 28.49 23.31 -4.02
N THR A 407 28.97 24.34 -3.33
CA THR A 407 28.45 25.71 -3.42
C THR A 407 29.54 26.75 -3.75
N ASP A 408 30.80 26.34 -3.94
CA ASP A 408 31.91 27.27 -4.14
C ASP A 408 32.35 27.43 -5.61
N GLY A 409 31.79 26.61 -6.51
CA GLY A 409 32.01 26.65 -7.95
C GLY A 409 33.33 26.01 -8.40
N GLY A 410 34.07 25.38 -7.48
CA GLY A 410 35.23 24.55 -7.78
C GLY A 410 34.86 23.10 -8.11
N ASP A 411 35.85 22.23 -8.19
CA ASP A 411 35.63 20.78 -8.35
C ASP A 411 35.04 20.17 -7.07
N ILE A 412 34.23 19.13 -7.20
CA ILE A 412 33.68 18.38 -6.05
C ILE A 412 34.83 17.80 -5.22
N ALA A 413 34.97 18.32 -4.01
CA ALA A 413 36.07 18.07 -3.10
C ALA A 413 35.60 17.33 -1.83
N PRO A 414 36.53 16.85 -0.97
CA PRO A 414 36.15 16.13 0.25
C PRO A 414 35.26 16.92 1.22
N ASN A 415 35.29 18.26 1.18
CA ASN A 415 34.47 19.12 2.06
C ASN A 415 33.01 19.25 1.58
N ASP A 416 32.71 18.84 0.35
CA ASP A 416 31.37 18.89 -0.22
C ASP A 416 30.52 17.69 0.19
N TYR A 417 31.15 16.63 0.71
CA TYR A 417 30.48 15.47 1.27
C TYR A 417 29.60 15.87 2.47
N LYS A 418 28.29 15.71 2.35
CA LYS A 418 27.31 16.07 3.39
C LYS A 418 26.90 14.89 4.26
N GLY A 419 27.04 13.66 3.79
CA GLY A 419 26.71 12.45 4.53
C GLY A 419 25.59 11.63 3.89
N LEU A 420 24.96 10.79 4.70
CA LEU A 420 23.82 9.97 4.33
C LEU A 420 22.52 10.80 4.37
N PHE A 421 21.79 10.80 3.27
CA PHE A 421 20.52 11.47 3.08
C PHE A 421 19.46 10.49 2.56
N VAL A 422 18.23 10.96 2.50
CA VAL A 422 17.08 10.28 1.95
C VAL A 422 16.53 11.08 0.77
N LEU A 423 16.56 10.52 -0.43
CA LEU A 423 15.78 11.00 -1.57
C LEU A 423 14.35 10.49 -1.39
N ARG A 424 13.35 11.39 -1.34
CA ARG A 424 11.96 11.07 -1.01
C ARG A 424 11.00 11.76 -1.97
N GLU A 425 9.89 11.07 -2.24
CA GLU A 425 8.75 11.66 -2.95
C GLU A 425 8.05 12.75 -2.14
N LYS A 426 7.59 13.80 -2.82
CA LYS A 426 6.68 14.79 -2.25
C LYS A 426 5.24 14.27 -2.31
N ILE A 427 4.44 14.49 -1.27
CA ILE A 427 2.99 14.25 -1.38
C ILE A 427 2.43 15.29 -2.35
N LYS A 428 1.92 14.82 -3.48
CA LYS A 428 1.38 15.63 -4.58
C LYS A 428 0.33 14.79 -5.31
N ARG A 429 -0.59 15.47 -6.00
CA ARG A 429 -1.50 14.84 -6.96
C ARG A 429 -0.69 14.25 -8.11
N ASP A 430 -0.75 12.94 -8.27
CA ASP A 430 -0.18 12.20 -9.40
C ASP A 430 -0.75 10.76 -9.40
N ASN A 431 -0.85 10.14 -10.57
CA ASN A 431 -1.41 8.79 -10.75
C ASN A 431 -0.60 7.71 -9.99
N ASN A 432 0.69 7.96 -9.73
CA ASN A 432 1.55 7.07 -8.96
C ASN A 432 1.74 7.55 -7.50
N ARG A 433 1.07 8.63 -7.10
CA ARG A 433 1.12 9.22 -5.75
C ARG A 433 -0.29 9.32 -5.16
N VAL A 434 -0.77 10.52 -4.85
CA VAL A 434 -2.17 10.74 -4.46
C VAL A 434 -2.99 10.83 -5.74
N ASP A 435 -3.58 9.69 -6.12
CA ASP A 435 -4.37 9.54 -7.34
C ASP A 435 -5.78 10.12 -7.14
N VAL A 436 -5.87 11.44 -7.24
CA VAL A 436 -7.14 12.18 -7.30
C VAL A 436 -7.24 12.90 -8.64
N ALA A 437 -8.45 12.95 -9.20
CA ALA A 437 -8.69 13.66 -10.45
C ALA A 437 -8.21 15.12 -10.37
N LYS A 438 -7.66 15.65 -11.47
CA LYS A 438 -7.40 17.09 -11.54
C LYS A 438 -8.75 17.84 -11.46
N LEU A 439 -8.77 18.91 -10.68
CA LEU A 439 -9.91 19.81 -10.54
C LEU A 439 -9.50 21.18 -11.09
N ASP A 440 -9.99 21.50 -12.28
CA ASP A 440 -9.64 22.75 -12.96
C ASP A 440 -10.49 23.92 -12.42
N PRO A 441 -10.06 25.19 -12.56
CA PRO A 441 -10.84 26.36 -12.11
C PRO A 441 -12.23 26.46 -12.76
N THR A 442 -12.48 25.74 -13.86
CA THR A 442 -13.79 25.68 -14.52
C THR A 442 -14.74 24.64 -13.93
N ASP A 443 -14.24 23.68 -13.16
CA ASP A 443 -14.99 22.55 -12.59
C ASP A 443 -15.78 22.98 -11.33
N ASN A 444 -16.80 23.81 -11.55
CA ASN A 444 -17.58 24.44 -10.47
C ASN A 444 -18.97 23.82 -10.27
N GLN A 445 -19.26 22.66 -10.87
CA GLN A 445 -20.55 22.01 -10.80
C GLN A 445 -20.38 20.48 -10.71
N GLU A 446 -21.42 19.80 -10.25
CA GLU A 446 -21.49 18.34 -10.24
C GLU A 446 -21.57 17.79 -11.68
N PRO A 447 -20.90 16.64 -11.98
CA PRO A 447 -20.13 15.82 -11.05
C PRO A 447 -18.67 16.26 -10.82
N GLU A 448 -18.14 17.20 -11.61
CA GLU A 448 -16.71 17.52 -11.67
C GLU A 448 -16.16 18.09 -10.36
N ILE A 449 -16.93 18.97 -9.70
CA ILE A 449 -16.60 19.60 -8.42
C ILE A 449 -16.48 18.61 -7.25
N SER A 450 -16.97 17.37 -7.39
CA SER A 450 -17.06 16.45 -6.25
C SER A 450 -15.74 15.83 -5.79
N GLY A 451 -14.62 16.18 -6.41
CA GLY A 451 -13.30 15.67 -6.02
C GLY A 451 -12.13 16.26 -6.80
N GLY A 452 -10.94 15.78 -6.45
CA GLY A 452 -9.68 16.41 -6.82
C GLY A 452 -9.05 17.22 -5.69
N TYR A 453 -9.50 16.98 -4.45
CA TYR A 453 -9.06 17.71 -3.27
C TYR A 453 -8.02 16.93 -2.48
N ILE A 454 -6.91 17.58 -2.14
CA ILE A 454 -5.99 17.13 -1.09
C ILE A 454 -6.10 18.11 0.07
N ILE A 455 -6.33 17.58 1.27
CA ILE A 455 -6.52 18.34 2.50
C ILE A 455 -5.41 17.96 3.46
N LYS A 456 -4.74 18.94 4.04
CA LYS A 456 -3.74 18.73 5.09
C LYS A 456 -4.19 19.37 6.41
N SER A 457 -3.83 18.77 7.54
CA SER A 457 -3.74 19.47 8.82
C SER A 457 -2.27 19.76 9.03
N ASP A 458 -1.91 21.04 8.91
CA ASP A 458 -0.55 21.51 9.10
C ASP A 458 -0.57 22.93 9.67
N LYS A 459 0.60 23.49 9.91
CA LYS A 459 0.72 24.93 10.16
C LYS A 459 0.35 25.70 8.89
N LEU A 460 -0.31 26.83 9.12
CA LEU A 460 -0.80 27.70 8.06
C LEU A 460 0.34 28.58 7.55
N ASP A 461 0.72 28.41 6.28
CA ASP A 461 1.71 29.25 5.61
C ASP A 461 1.05 30.43 4.88
N PRO A 462 1.77 31.56 4.65
CA PRO A 462 1.26 32.64 3.80
C PRO A 462 0.90 32.13 2.41
N GLY A 463 -0.34 32.37 2.00
CA GLY A 463 -0.85 31.92 0.70
C GLY A 463 -1.66 30.63 0.74
N ASP A 464 -1.61 29.84 1.82
CA ASP A 464 -2.43 28.63 1.97
C ASP A 464 -3.94 28.94 1.99
N THR A 465 -4.75 28.08 1.38
CA THR A 465 -6.21 28.16 1.43
C THR A 465 -6.73 27.43 2.66
N LEU A 466 -7.15 28.20 3.67
CA LEU A 466 -7.76 27.68 4.90
C LEU A 466 -9.23 27.32 4.65
N LEU A 467 -9.69 26.15 5.14
CA LEU A 467 -11.10 25.77 5.11
C LEU A 467 -11.81 26.26 6.38
N ASP A 468 -12.24 27.53 6.39
CA ASP A 468 -12.77 28.23 7.56
C ASP A 468 -14.30 28.16 7.74
N GLY A 469 -15.07 27.76 6.72
CA GLY A 469 -16.53 27.59 6.80
C GLY A 469 -16.99 26.40 7.66
N LEU A 470 -16.05 25.60 8.16
CA LEU A 470 -16.29 24.47 9.09
C LEU A 470 -16.73 24.91 10.50
N GLU A 471 -16.58 26.20 10.83
CA GLU A 471 -16.96 26.77 12.13
C GLU A 471 -18.49 26.96 12.29
N THR A 472 -19.25 26.86 11.20
CA THR A 472 -20.69 27.20 11.16
C THR A 472 -21.65 26.02 11.38
N ALA A 473 -21.14 24.78 11.38
CA ALA A 473 -21.94 23.59 11.63
C ALA A 473 -22.51 23.56 13.08
N PRO A 474 -23.67 22.94 13.35
CA PRO A 474 -24.06 22.61 14.71
C PRO A 474 -22.98 21.67 15.29
N TYR A 475 -22.32 22.09 16.37
CA TYR A 475 -21.08 21.50 16.94
C TYR A 475 -19.76 21.88 16.24
N GLY A 476 -19.77 22.98 15.48
CA GLY A 476 -18.68 23.50 14.64
C GLY A 476 -17.29 23.55 15.28
N ILE A 477 -16.29 23.49 14.41
CA ILE A 477 -14.90 23.22 14.75
C ILE A 477 -14.19 24.53 15.11
N HIS A 478 -14.21 24.91 16.39
CA HIS A 478 -13.47 26.08 16.86
C HIS A 478 -12.01 25.72 17.17
N THR A 479 -11.14 25.72 16.16
CA THR A 479 -9.70 25.47 16.32
C THR A 479 -8.89 26.66 15.80
N ALA A 480 -7.63 26.82 16.23
CA ALA A 480 -6.76 27.91 15.80
C ALA A 480 -5.32 27.41 15.61
N GLY A 481 -4.62 27.94 14.61
CA GLY A 481 -3.25 27.50 14.27
C GLY A 481 -3.23 26.13 13.59
N ALA A 482 -2.17 25.35 13.83
CA ALA A 482 -2.09 23.97 13.37
C ALA A 482 -3.28 23.17 13.93
N GLY A 483 -3.97 22.43 13.06
CA GLY A 483 -5.20 21.72 13.40
C GLY A 483 -6.47 22.26 12.74
N LYS A 484 -6.36 23.34 11.95
CA LYS A 484 -7.37 23.68 10.94
C LYS A 484 -7.05 22.95 9.63
N PRO A 485 -8.05 22.39 8.92
CA PRO A 485 -7.86 21.85 7.58
C PRO A 485 -7.44 22.95 6.60
N ILE A 486 -6.41 22.65 5.84
CA ILE A 486 -5.87 23.48 4.75
C ILE A 486 -6.07 22.71 3.46
N LEU A 487 -6.53 23.40 2.42
CA LEU A 487 -6.61 22.85 1.09
C LEU A 487 -5.23 22.93 0.43
N ALA A 488 -4.62 21.77 0.21
CA ALA A 488 -3.32 21.65 -0.46
C ALA A 488 -3.47 21.52 -1.98
N GLU A 489 -4.53 20.85 -2.46
CA GLU A 489 -4.91 20.79 -3.86
C GLU A 489 -6.43 21.00 -4.00
N PRO A 490 -6.92 21.79 -4.98
CA PRO A 490 -6.12 22.63 -5.89
C PRO A 490 -5.29 23.69 -5.17
N SER A 491 -4.27 24.20 -5.86
CA SER A 491 -3.42 25.25 -5.31
C SER A 491 -4.24 26.53 -5.01
N PRO A 492 -3.76 27.40 -4.12
CA PRO A 492 -4.44 28.66 -3.81
C PRO A 492 -4.68 29.59 -5.02
N SER A 493 -3.86 29.48 -6.08
CA SER A 493 -4.05 30.25 -7.32
C SER A 493 -5.09 29.66 -8.26
N ASP A 494 -5.41 28.37 -8.11
CA ASP A 494 -6.30 27.65 -9.03
C ASP A 494 -7.71 27.40 -8.45
N VAL A 495 -7.83 27.38 -7.11
CA VAL A 495 -9.10 27.07 -6.45
C VAL A 495 -10.13 28.21 -6.57
N THR A 496 -11.41 27.87 -6.75
CA THR A 496 -12.53 28.82 -6.74
C THR A 496 -13.30 28.83 -5.42
N ASP A 497 -14.04 29.93 -5.15
CA ASP A 497 -14.95 30.01 -4.01
C ASP A 497 -15.99 28.87 -4.00
N GLN A 498 -16.52 28.49 -5.17
CA GLN A 498 -17.49 27.40 -5.27
C GLN A 498 -16.89 26.04 -4.87
N GLN A 499 -15.63 25.79 -5.23
CA GLN A 499 -14.92 24.57 -4.88
C GLN A 499 -14.63 24.51 -3.38
N ILE A 500 -14.25 25.63 -2.76
CA ILE A 500 -14.08 25.75 -1.31
C ILE A 500 -15.41 25.49 -0.60
N ASP A 501 -16.48 26.20 -1.00
CA ASP A 501 -17.83 26.03 -0.43
C ASP A 501 -18.30 24.57 -0.50
N TRP A 502 -18.03 23.89 -1.62
CA TRP A 502 -18.43 22.50 -1.83
C TRP A 502 -17.70 21.55 -0.86
N ILE A 503 -16.37 21.62 -0.78
CA ILE A 503 -15.60 20.70 0.08
C ILE A 503 -15.87 20.97 1.56
N GLU A 504 -16.05 22.22 1.95
CA GLU A 504 -16.46 22.58 3.31
C GLU A 504 -17.85 22.05 3.66
N SER A 505 -18.83 22.18 2.75
CA SER A 505 -20.16 21.62 2.95
C SER A 505 -20.10 20.10 3.12
N HIS A 506 -19.33 19.40 2.28
CA HIS A 506 -19.18 17.95 2.35
C HIS A 506 -18.54 17.49 3.68
N ILE A 507 -17.49 18.18 4.12
CA ILE A 507 -16.85 17.92 5.43
C ILE A 507 -17.82 18.22 6.59
N ASN A 508 -18.59 19.30 6.50
CA ASN A 508 -19.60 19.67 7.50
C ASN A 508 -20.71 18.62 7.60
N GLU A 509 -21.15 18.03 6.49
CA GLU A 509 -22.12 16.92 6.47
C GLU A 509 -21.56 15.67 7.17
N PHE A 510 -20.33 15.26 6.84
CA PHE A 510 -19.65 14.16 7.52
C PHE A 510 -19.52 14.43 9.03
N HIS A 511 -19.05 15.62 9.40
CA HIS A 511 -18.95 16.04 10.78
C HIS A 511 -20.33 15.97 11.46
N ALA A 512 -21.40 16.49 10.86
CA ALA A 512 -22.72 16.43 11.46
C ALA A 512 -23.17 14.97 11.74
N VAL A 513 -22.91 14.03 10.83
CA VAL A 513 -23.26 12.60 11.01
C VAL A 513 -22.55 11.99 12.21
N LEU A 514 -21.28 12.32 12.44
CA LEU A 514 -20.52 11.83 13.58
C LEU A 514 -21.10 12.31 14.93
N TRP A 515 -21.78 13.45 15.01
CA TRP A 515 -22.34 13.98 16.27
C TRP A 515 -23.84 13.75 16.44
N GLN A 516 -24.53 13.20 15.43
CA GLN A 516 -25.99 13.03 15.45
C GLN A 516 -26.53 11.93 16.40
N ASN A 517 -25.71 11.12 17.09
CA ASN A 517 -26.25 10.13 18.03
C ASN A 517 -25.23 9.60 19.08
N THR A 518 -25.32 10.06 20.32
CA THR A 518 -24.48 9.60 21.46
C THR A 518 -25.23 8.76 22.50
N GLY A 519 -26.47 8.28 22.22
CA GLY A 519 -27.32 7.73 23.28
C GLY A 519 -28.22 6.51 22.99
N SER A 520 -28.22 5.90 21.80
CA SER A 520 -29.12 4.76 21.51
C SER A 520 -28.38 3.48 21.12
N ALA A 521 -28.69 2.37 21.79
CA ALA A 521 -28.20 1.01 21.47
C ALA A 521 -28.87 0.40 20.21
N TYR A 522 -29.65 1.19 19.48
CA TYR A 522 -30.29 0.82 18.23
C TYR A 522 -30.20 2.04 17.32
N TYR A 523 -29.38 1.95 16.28
CA TYR A 523 -29.32 2.93 15.19
C TYR A 523 -30.75 3.18 14.66
N PRO A 524 -31.27 4.41 14.64
CA PRO A 524 -32.58 4.68 14.09
C PRO A 524 -32.49 4.87 12.56
N GLY A 525 -32.69 3.81 11.79
CA GLY A 525 -33.18 3.89 10.40
C GLY A 525 -32.34 4.61 9.33
N ALA A 526 -33.00 4.83 8.18
CA ALA A 526 -32.48 5.10 6.82
C ALA A 526 -31.80 6.46 6.55
N GLY A 527 -31.11 7.05 7.54
CA GLY A 527 -30.32 8.27 7.35
C GLY A 527 -28.86 7.99 6.94
N PRO A 528 -28.09 9.01 6.53
CA PRO A 528 -26.67 8.87 6.20
C PRO A 528 -25.84 8.42 7.42
N LYS A 529 -24.85 7.58 7.20
CA LYS A 529 -23.88 7.09 8.19
C LYS A 529 -22.46 7.54 7.83
N TYR A 530 -21.54 7.48 8.80
CA TYR A 530 -20.15 7.91 8.60
C TYR A 530 -19.51 7.20 7.40
N SER A 531 -19.82 5.91 7.20
CA SER A 531 -19.28 5.11 6.10
C SER A 531 -19.83 5.48 4.73
N ASP A 532 -20.79 6.40 4.63
CA ASP A 532 -21.20 7.01 3.35
C ASP A 532 -20.21 8.11 2.93
N TYR A 533 -19.46 8.71 3.88
CA TYR A 533 -18.56 9.84 3.64
C TYR A 533 -17.09 9.45 3.67
N VAL A 534 -16.69 8.49 4.52
CA VAL A 534 -15.28 8.11 4.68
C VAL A 534 -14.98 6.71 4.17
N ASP A 535 -13.79 6.54 3.61
CA ASP A 535 -13.23 5.23 3.35
C ASP A 535 -12.75 4.60 4.67
N VAL A 536 -13.54 3.68 5.22
CA VAL A 536 -13.31 3.17 6.59
C VAL A 536 -11.94 2.50 6.74
N GLU A 537 -11.44 1.85 5.69
CA GLU A 537 -10.18 1.11 5.73
C GLU A 537 -8.97 2.04 5.82
N SER A 538 -8.90 3.08 4.98
CA SER A 538 -7.81 4.07 5.02
C SER A 538 -7.78 4.84 6.35
N TRP A 539 -8.92 5.14 6.94
CA TRP A 539 -8.98 5.79 8.25
C TRP A 539 -8.46 4.87 9.35
N ILE A 540 -8.83 3.60 9.36
CA ILE A 540 -8.30 2.64 10.33
C ILE A 540 -6.78 2.48 10.15
N ASP A 541 -6.32 2.27 8.91
CA ASP A 541 -4.93 1.95 8.61
C ASP A 541 -3.99 3.12 8.83
N HIS A 542 -4.38 4.32 8.37
CA HIS A 542 -3.62 5.54 8.65
C HIS A 542 -3.61 5.82 10.15
N GLY A 543 -4.77 5.63 10.82
CA GLY A 543 -4.87 5.68 12.27
C GLY A 543 -3.91 4.72 12.97
N PHE A 544 -3.72 3.50 12.48
CA PHE A 544 -2.71 2.58 13.02
C PHE A 544 -1.30 3.10 12.88
N VAL A 545 -0.91 3.60 11.71
CA VAL A 545 0.44 4.15 11.49
C VAL A 545 0.73 5.27 12.48
N GLU A 546 -0.23 6.19 12.67
CA GLU A 546 -0.13 7.28 13.64
C GLU A 546 -0.05 6.79 15.08
N GLN A 547 -0.90 5.83 15.47
CA GLN A 547 -0.89 5.27 16.81
C GLN A 547 0.39 4.47 17.09
N ILE A 548 0.88 3.67 16.15
CA ILE A 548 2.08 2.86 16.34
C ILE A 548 3.30 3.78 16.42
N GLY A 549 3.41 4.76 15.51
CA GLY A 549 4.48 5.75 15.53
C GLY A 549 4.46 6.62 16.78
N LEU A 550 3.32 6.77 17.45
CA LEU A 550 3.12 7.75 18.52
C LEU A 550 3.61 9.13 18.06
N ASP A 551 3.20 9.48 16.84
CA ASP A 551 3.74 10.65 16.19
C ASP A 551 3.39 11.92 16.95
N ASN A 552 4.38 12.78 17.15
CA ASN A 552 4.23 13.97 17.99
C ASN A 552 3.30 15.02 17.36
N ASP A 553 3.24 15.03 16.04
CA ASP A 553 2.44 15.99 15.30
C ASP A 553 1.11 15.40 14.82
N ALA A 554 0.93 14.07 14.91
CA ALA A 554 -0.31 13.34 14.63
C ALA A 554 -1.56 14.13 15.01
N PHE A 555 -2.44 14.33 14.01
CA PHE A 555 -3.74 14.99 14.12
C PHE A 555 -3.71 16.50 14.44
N TRP A 556 -2.53 17.11 14.53
CA TRP A 556 -2.33 18.56 14.73
C TRP A 556 -1.57 19.16 13.54
N GLY A 557 -0.47 18.53 13.14
CA GLY A 557 0.31 18.80 11.92
C GLY A 557 0.58 17.52 11.14
N SER A 558 1.20 17.64 9.96
CA SER A 558 1.69 16.51 9.15
C SER A 558 0.67 15.41 8.82
N TYR A 559 -0.62 15.74 8.79
CA TYR A 559 -1.70 14.78 8.52
C TYR A 559 -2.39 15.10 7.20
N PHE A 560 -2.53 14.11 6.31
CA PHE A 560 -3.19 14.27 5.01
C PHE A 560 -4.49 13.45 4.91
N ALA A 561 -5.42 13.98 4.15
CA ALA A 561 -6.62 13.30 3.66
C ALA A 561 -6.91 13.79 2.24
N HIS A 562 -7.66 13.03 1.46
CA HIS A 562 -8.03 13.45 0.11
C HIS A 562 -9.43 12.99 -0.26
N LYS A 563 -10.02 13.66 -1.25
CA LYS A 563 -11.37 13.39 -1.74
C LYS A 563 -11.35 13.36 -3.26
N ASP A 564 -11.42 12.15 -3.81
CA ASP A 564 -11.55 11.95 -5.25
C ASP A 564 -13.01 12.03 -5.71
N ARG A 565 -13.20 12.29 -7.01
CA ARG A 565 -14.49 12.56 -7.65
C ARG A 565 -15.40 11.34 -7.51
N ASN A 566 -16.62 11.53 -6.98
CA ASN A 566 -17.53 10.45 -6.59
C ASN A 566 -16.99 9.43 -5.55
N GLY A 567 -15.76 9.60 -5.06
CA GLY A 567 -15.16 8.79 -4.01
C GLY A 567 -15.59 9.22 -2.61
N LYS A 568 -15.02 8.57 -1.60
CA LYS A 568 -15.16 8.97 -0.19
C LYS A 568 -13.94 9.78 0.25
N ILE A 569 -14.04 10.45 1.40
CA ILE A 569 -12.88 11.05 2.05
C ILE A 569 -11.96 9.92 2.50
N TYR A 570 -10.79 9.85 1.88
CA TYR A 570 -9.74 8.91 2.17
C TYR A 570 -8.73 9.53 3.12
N SER A 571 -8.25 8.77 4.10
CA SER A 571 -7.28 9.25 5.09
C SER A 571 -5.88 8.75 4.77
N GLY A 572 -4.92 9.66 4.71
CA GLY A 572 -3.55 9.41 4.27
C GLY A 572 -3.20 10.19 2.99
N PRO A 573 -1.93 10.14 2.57
CA PRO A 573 -0.84 9.30 3.12
C PRO A 573 -0.22 9.85 4.43
N PRO A 574 0.50 9.00 5.21
CA PRO A 574 1.26 9.44 6.39
C PRO A 574 2.45 10.33 6.00
N TRP A 575 2.83 11.25 6.90
CA TRP A 575 3.94 12.19 6.69
C TRP A 575 4.66 12.55 7.99
N ASP A 576 5.97 12.85 7.89
CA ASP A 576 6.81 13.49 8.92
C ASP A 576 6.91 12.81 10.30
N PHE A 577 7.41 11.58 10.34
CA PHE A 577 7.57 10.77 11.56
C PHE A 577 8.92 10.97 12.27
N ASP A 578 9.68 12.02 11.98
CA ASP A 578 11.03 12.19 12.54
C ASP A 578 11.01 12.41 14.08
N ARG A 579 9.92 12.99 14.60
CA ARG A 579 9.61 13.19 16.05
C ARG A 579 8.87 12.01 16.69
N SER A 580 8.75 10.88 16.01
CA SER A 580 8.01 9.69 16.45
C SER A 580 8.86 8.63 17.17
N PHE A 581 8.20 7.56 17.62
CA PHE A 581 8.76 6.30 18.12
C PHE A 581 9.56 6.43 19.43
N HIS A 582 10.79 5.92 19.45
CA HIS A 582 11.59 5.74 20.66
C HIS A 582 12.28 7.01 21.13
N ASN A 583 12.33 8.06 20.32
CA ASN A 583 12.86 9.36 20.75
C ASN A 583 12.25 10.54 20.00
N ASN A 584 12.26 11.72 20.63
CA ASN A 584 11.93 13.00 19.99
C ASN A 584 13.14 13.93 20.06
N ALA A 585 13.87 14.11 18.95
CA ALA A 585 15.05 14.97 18.90
C ALA A 585 16.06 14.70 20.04
N GLY A 586 16.16 13.45 20.49
CA GLY A 586 17.13 12.99 21.49
C GLY A 586 16.56 12.83 22.90
N ASP A 587 15.28 13.12 23.10
CA ASP A 587 14.53 12.72 24.29
C ASP A 587 14.03 11.28 24.13
N TYR A 588 14.60 10.34 24.89
CA TYR A 588 14.31 8.90 24.86
C TYR A 588 13.26 8.45 25.88
N ASP A 589 12.64 9.37 26.62
CA ASP A 589 11.64 9.02 27.65
C ASP A 589 10.24 8.77 27.07
N LYS A 590 10.14 8.48 25.76
CA LYS A 590 8.87 8.25 25.08
C LYS A 590 8.23 6.92 25.51
N PRO A 591 7.03 6.94 26.12
CA PRO A 591 6.33 5.72 26.50
C PRO A 591 5.89 4.93 25.25
N TYR A 592 5.95 3.60 25.33
CA TYR A 592 5.40 2.72 24.30
C TYR A 592 3.96 2.27 24.63
N ASP A 593 3.42 2.65 25.80
CA ASP A 593 2.21 2.08 26.41
C ASP A 593 1.09 3.11 26.61
N ILE A 594 1.02 4.13 25.75
CA ILE A 594 -0.05 5.14 25.77
C ILE A 594 -0.75 5.28 24.43
N TRP A 595 -2.03 5.65 24.43
CA TRP A 595 -2.73 6.02 23.20
C TRP A 595 -2.48 7.49 22.88
N LYS A 596 -2.41 7.83 21.59
CA LYS A 596 -2.34 9.21 21.15
C LYS A 596 -3.54 9.54 20.28
N LEU A 597 -4.66 9.84 20.92
CA LEU A 597 -5.86 10.29 20.20
C LEU A 597 -6.09 11.79 20.36
N ASN A 598 -5.19 12.50 21.04
CA ASN A 598 -5.27 13.95 21.22
C ASN A 598 -4.93 14.64 19.91
N GLY A 599 -5.70 15.65 19.54
CA GLY A 599 -5.55 16.40 18.29
C GLY A 599 -6.77 17.26 18.04
N GLU A 600 -6.77 17.97 16.92
CA GLU A 600 -7.90 18.83 16.57
C GLU A 600 -8.97 18.05 15.81
N ILE A 601 -9.34 18.47 14.60
CA ILE A 601 -10.45 17.89 13.84
C ILE A 601 -10.26 16.39 13.58
N PHE A 602 -9.12 15.98 13.00
CA PHE A 602 -8.86 14.59 12.65
C PHE A 602 -8.78 13.70 13.89
N GLY A 603 -8.13 14.15 14.96
CA GLY A 603 -8.05 13.41 16.22
C GLY A 603 -9.43 13.19 16.85
N LYS A 604 -10.28 14.22 16.87
CA LYS A 604 -11.67 14.12 17.35
C LYS A 604 -12.51 13.19 16.48
N TRP A 605 -12.32 13.19 15.16
CA TRP A 605 -12.98 12.24 14.27
C TRP A 605 -12.55 10.80 14.54
N HIS A 606 -11.26 10.53 14.71
CA HIS A 606 -10.76 9.21 15.11
C HIS A 606 -11.37 8.74 16.42
N GLN A 607 -11.38 9.61 17.44
CA GLN A 607 -12.03 9.30 18.72
C GLN A 607 -13.51 8.95 18.54
N ARG A 608 -14.23 9.75 17.75
CA ARG A 608 -15.67 9.59 17.57
C ARG A 608 -16.02 8.36 16.74
N LEU A 609 -15.27 8.08 15.68
CA LEU A 609 -15.40 6.87 14.87
C LEU A 609 -15.25 5.61 15.73
N GLN A 610 -14.27 5.61 16.64
CA GLN A 610 -14.03 4.52 17.58
C GLN A 610 -15.16 4.28 18.60
N GLU A 611 -16.19 5.12 18.67
CA GLU A 611 -17.37 4.86 19.52
C GLU A 611 -18.41 3.97 18.82
N TYR A 612 -18.39 3.91 17.48
CA TYR A 612 -19.33 3.13 16.68
C TYR A 612 -18.98 1.65 16.67
N LEU A 613 -19.97 0.79 16.95
CA LEU A 613 -19.76 -0.66 17.05
C LEU A 613 -19.13 -1.26 15.78
N GLU A 614 -19.64 -0.91 14.61
CA GLU A 614 -19.12 -1.46 13.35
C GLU A 614 -17.70 -0.98 13.05
N TYR A 615 -17.36 0.26 13.41
CA TYR A 615 -15.99 0.75 13.29
C TYR A 615 -15.05 0.03 14.26
N LYS A 616 -15.47 -0.21 15.51
CA LYS A 616 -14.67 -0.99 16.49
C LYS A 616 -14.37 -2.40 15.99
N MET A 617 -15.38 -3.06 15.41
CA MET A 617 -15.21 -4.40 14.83
C MET A 617 -14.25 -4.37 13.65
N ALA A 618 -14.49 -3.48 12.67
CA ALA A 618 -13.60 -3.33 11.52
C ALA A 618 -12.17 -2.99 11.94
N LEU A 619 -11.99 -2.15 12.95
CA LEU A 619 -10.68 -1.80 13.50
C LEU A 619 -9.98 -3.03 14.09
N ALA A 620 -10.66 -3.80 14.94
CA ALA A 620 -10.05 -5.00 15.52
C ALA A 620 -9.72 -6.06 14.45
N ASP A 621 -10.62 -6.26 13.48
CA ASP A 621 -10.43 -7.19 12.35
C ASP A 621 -9.20 -6.82 11.52
N ARG A 622 -9.10 -5.54 11.13
CA ARG A 622 -7.94 -5.04 10.38
C ARG A 622 -6.67 -5.11 11.19
N TRP A 623 -6.70 -4.79 12.49
CA TRP A 623 -5.52 -4.92 13.34
C TRP A 623 -4.98 -6.36 13.32
N PHE A 624 -5.80 -7.34 13.69
CA PHE A 624 -5.34 -8.72 13.76
C PHE A 624 -5.01 -9.32 12.38
N GLY A 625 -5.68 -8.87 11.31
CA GLY A 625 -5.29 -9.18 9.95
C GLY A 625 -3.89 -8.63 9.61
N HIS A 626 -3.65 -7.35 9.92
CA HIS A 626 -2.37 -6.69 9.65
C HIS A 626 -1.20 -7.25 10.47
N ARG A 627 -1.47 -7.78 11.66
CA ARG A 627 -0.47 -8.45 12.51
C ARG A 627 0.06 -9.75 11.89
N GLU A 628 -0.65 -10.36 10.96
CA GLU A 628 -0.16 -11.50 10.18
C GLU A 628 0.72 -11.08 8.97
N ASN A 629 0.62 -9.84 8.51
CA ASN A 629 1.33 -9.35 7.32
C ASN A 629 2.08 -8.01 7.53
N ALA A 630 1.49 -6.86 7.18
CA ALA A 630 2.08 -5.53 7.12
C ALA A 630 2.69 -5.09 8.45
N LEU A 631 1.98 -5.33 9.55
CA LEU A 631 2.40 -4.96 10.90
C LEU A 631 3.07 -6.11 11.64
N ASN A 632 3.41 -7.22 10.99
CA ASN A 632 4.03 -8.36 11.67
C ASN A 632 5.35 -7.96 12.33
N THR A 633 5.52 -8.30 13.62
CA THR A 633 6.68 -7.86 14.40
C THR A 633 7.98 -8.41 13.83
N ALA A 634 8.06 -9.71 13.56
CA ALA A 634 9.28 -10.34 13.08
C ALA A 634 9.68 -9.80 11.70
N ARG A 635 8.71 -9.62 10.79
CA ARG A 635 8.96 -9.02 9.46
C ARG A 635 9.42 -7.57 9.55
N THR A 636 8.79 -6.76 10.40
CA THR A 636 9.20 -5.37 10.62
C THR A 636 10.63 -5.29 11.14
N LEU A 637 10.97 -6.09 12.17
CA LEU A 637 12.31 -6.08 12.76
C LEU A 637 13.38 -6.57 11.76
N ALA A 638 13.06 -7.57 10.93
CA ALA A 638 13.95 -8.04 9.88
C ALA A 638 14.19 -6.98 8.80
N TYR A 639 13.16 -6.23 8.41
CA TYR A 639 13.30 -5.12 7.47
C TYR A 639 14.16 -3.97 8.05
N ILE A 640 13.99 -3.66 9.34
CA ILE A 640 14.86 -2.71 10.03
C ILE A 640 16.33 -3.17 9.98
N ASP A 641 16.59 -4.45 10.24
CA ASP A 641 17.95 -5.00 10.16
C ASP A 641 18.53 -4.91 8.74
N GLU A 642 17.73 -5.19 7.71
CA GLU A 642 18.13 -5.05 6.30
C GLU A 642 18.54 -3.60 5.97
N LYS A 643 17.71 -2.61 6.33
CA LYS A 643 18.02 -1.20 6.05
C LYS A 643 19.16 -0.66 6.90
N ALA A 644 19.26 -1.07 8.17
CA ALA A 644 20.41 -0.73 9.00
C ALA A 644 21.72 -1.31 8.44
N ALA A 645 21.70 -2.55 7.94
CA ALA A 645 22.86 -3.15 7.28
C ALA A 645 23.25 -2.38 6.01
N LEU A 646 22.26 -1.99 5.19
CA LEU A 646 22.47 -1.18 4.00
C LEU A 646 23.14 0.16 4.32
N MET A 647 22.72 0.85 5.38
CA MET A 647 23.26 2.15 5.77
C MET A 647 24.57 2.09 6.57
N SER A 648 24.95 0.93 7.11
CA SER A 648 26.06 0.80 8.07
C SER A 648 27.40 1.30 7.52
N GLU A 649 27.66 1.11 6.23
CA GLU A 649 28.89 1.59 5.60
C GLU A 649 28.95 3.13 5.58
N ALA A 650 27.91 3.78 5.06
CA ALA A 650 27.79 5.23 5.02
C ALA A 650 27.85 5.84 6.43
N MET A 651 27.15 5.24 7.40
CA MET A 651 27.14 5.66 8.80
C MET A 651 28.51 5.54 9.51
N SER A 652 29.46 4.78 8.95
CA SER A 652 30.83 4.69 9.49
C SER A 652 31.74 5.83 9.04
N ARG A 653 31.33 6.60 8.01
CA ARG A 653 32.05 7.80 7.54
C ARG A 653 31.77 8.99 8.45
N PRO A 654 32.61 10.04 8.42
CA PRO A 654 32.33 11.28 9.13
C PRO A 654 30.94 11.82 8.78
N GLN A 655 30.14 12.09 9.81
CA GLN A 655 28.81 12.67 9.66
C GLN A 655 28.83 14.13 10.08
N THR A 656 28.08 14.98 9.37
CA THR A 656 27.87 16.39 9.76
C THR A 656 26.88 16.53 10.91
N LYS A 657 26.03 15.50 11.13
CA LYS A 657 25.08 15.38 12.24
C LYS A 657 25.72 14.86 13.51
N PHE A 658 25.29 15.42 14.63
CA PHE A 658 25.55 14.83 15.95
C PHE A 658 24.60 13.65 16.20
N TYR A 659 25.16 12.51 16.59
CA TYR A 659 24.39 11.34 17.02
C TYR A 659 24.61 11.10 18.51
N PRO A 660 23.54 11.05 19.33
CA PRO A 660 23.67 10.85 20.78
C PRO A 660 24.17 9.45 21.13
N ASN A 661 23.91 8.46 20.26
CA ASN A 661 24.33 7.07 20.41
C ASN A 661 25.05 6.60 19.14
N PRO A 662 25.93 5.57 19.23
CA PRO A 662 26.38 4.84 18.05
C PRO A 662 25.20 4.26 17.27
N PHE A 663 25.27 4.29 15.94
CA PHE A 663 24.17 3.89 15.05
C PHE A 663 23.57 2.50 15.36
N PRO A 664 24.34 1.42 15.60
CA PRO A 664 23.76 0.12 15.96
C PRO A 664 22.95 0.16 17.27
N THR A 665 23.41 0.93 18.26
CA THR A 665 22.69 1.10 19.53
C THR A 665 21.38 1.85 19.32
N GLU A 666 21.37 2.85 18.44
CA GLU A 666 20.17 3.59 18.09
C GLU A 666 19.11 2.70 17.41
N VAL A 667 19.56 1.82 16.51
CA VAL A 667 18.71 0.82 15.85
C VAL A 667 18.13 -0.17 16.86
N ASP A 668 18.93 -0.66 17.81
CA ASP A 668 18.45 -1.60 18.85
C ASP A 668 17.38 -0.96 19.76
N LEU A 669 17.54 0.32 20.12
CA LEU A 669 16.54 1.07 20.89
C LEU A 669 15.23 1.22 20.10
N PHE A 670 15.33 1.58 18.81
CA PHE A 670 14.17 1.70 17.92
C PHE A 670 13.40 0.37 17.80
N LYS A 671 14.12 -0.73 17.54
CA LYS A 671 13.54 -2.08 17.45
C LYS A 671 12.86 -2.52 18.75
N THR A 672 13.53 -2.30 19.88
CA THR A 672 12.99 -2.65 21.20
C THR A 672 11.68 -1.91 21.47
N TRP A 673 11.66 -0.60 21.15
CA TRP A 673 10.47 0.22 21.32
C TRP A 673 9.31 -0.26 20.44
N ILE A 674 9.56 -0.54 19.15
CA ILE A 674 8.53 -1.06 18.22
C ILE A 674 7.98 -2.40 18.70
N ALA A 675 8.85 -3.32 19.13
CA ALA A 675 8.41 -4.63 19.60
C ALA A 675 7.48 -4.51 20.83
N ASN A 676 7.87 -3.68 21.81
CA ASN A 676 7.04 -3.41 23.00
C ASN A 676 5.74 -2.68 22.65
N ARG A 677 5.79 -1.72 21.71
CA ARG A 677 4.62 -0.96 21.24
C ARG A 677 3.58 -1.86 20.60
N LEU A 678 4.00 -2.74 19.68
CA LEU A 678 3.11 -3.66 18.99
C LEU A 678 2.51 -4.72 19.93
N ASP A 679 3.30 -5.26 20.87
CA ASP A 679 2.81 -6.22 21.87
C ASP A 679 1.78 -5.57 22.81
N TRP A 680 2.06 -4.33 23.26
CA TRP A 680 1.10 -3.56 24.05
C TRP A 680 -0.18 -3.26 23.27
N LEU A 681 -0.09 -2.84 22.01
CA LEU A 681 -1.26 -2.62 21.15
C LEU A 681 -2.06 -3.91 20.90
N ASP A 682 -1.42 -5.08 20.77
CA ASP A 682 -2.12 -6.37 20.67
C ASP A 682 -3.02 -6.63 21.90
N GLY A 683 -2.57 -6.21 23.09
CA GLY A 683 -3.37 -6.28 24.32
C GLY A 683 -4.47 -5.22 24.37
N GLU A 684 -4.16 -3.97 24.03
CA GLU A 684 -5.13 -2.89 24.11
C GLU A 684 -6.24 -3.00 23.06
N ILE A 685 -5.91 -3.47 21.85
CA ILE A 685 -6.91 -3.74 20.82
C ILE A 685 -7.88 -4.82 21.30
N ALA A 686 -7.33 -5.92 21.85
CA ALA A 686 -8.11 -7.01 22.41
C ALA A 686 -9.05 -6.56 23.54
N ASN A 687 -8.59 -5.63 24.38
CA ASN A 687 -9.32 -5.16 25.55
C ASN A 687 -10.37 -4.07 25.25
N ARG A 688 -10.07 -3.15 24.32
CA ARG A 688 -10.90 -1.95 24.08
C ARG A 688 -11.90 -2.11 22.95
N PHE A 689 -11.59 -2.94 21.96
CA PHE A 689 -12.36 -3.03 20.71
C PHE A 689 -13.03 -4.39 20.55
N ALA A 690 -12.25 -5.46 20.35
CA ALA A 690 -12.76 -6.83 20.26
C ALA A 690 -11.68 -7.84 20.64
N GLU A 691 -12.07 -8.93 21.32
CA GLU A 691 -11.15 -9.99 21.73
C GLU A 691 -10.40 -10.61 20.54
N ARG A 692 -9.26 -11.28 20.81
CA ARG A 692 -8.44 -11.93 19.78
C ARG A 692 -9.25 -12.94 18.94
N PRO A 693 -8.97 -13.07 17.64
CA PRO A 693 -9.75 -13.92 16.75
C PRO A 693 -9.49 -15.43 17.01
N PRO A 694 -10.42 -16.33 16.64
CA PRO A 694 -10.19 -17.78 16.68
C PRO A 694 -8.95 -18.20 15.89
N ILE A 695 -8.31 -19.30 16.30
CA ILE A 695 -7.08 -19.80 15.69
C ILE A 695 -7.39 -21.05 14.86
N PHE A 696 -6.92 -21.07 13.62
CA PHE A 696 -7.06 -22.20 12.69
C PHE A 696 -5.84 -23.12 12.72
N ASN A 697 -6.08 -24.43 12.77
CA ASN A 697 -5.08 -25.47 12.64
C ASN A 697 -5.57 -26.57 11.68
N PRO A 698 -4.90 -26.83 10.54
CA PRO A 698 -3.71 -26.15 10.06
C PRO A 698 -3.94 -24.66 9.77
N PRO A 699 -2.87 -23.84 9.74
CA PRO A 699 -3.00 -22.46 9.26
C PRO A 699 -3.40 -22.45 7.77
N ALA A 700 -3.86 -21.30 7.30
CA ALA A 700 -4.32 -21.11 5.93
C ALA A 700 -3.32 -21.56 4.86
N GLY A 701 -3.85 -22.03 3.74
CA GLY A 701 -3.05 -22.41 2.58
C GLY A 701 -3.55 -23.68 1.90
N PRO A 702 -2.66 -24.38 1.20
CA PRO A 702 -2.96 -25.64 0.56
C PRO A 702 -3.28 -26.75 1.59
N VAL A 703 -4.37 -27.48 1.39
CA VAL A 703 -4.81 -28.62 2.22
C VAL A 703 -5.10 -29.84 1.35
N ASP A 704 -4.94 -31.03 1.92
CA ASP A 704 -5.24 -32.29 1.22
C ASP A 704 -6.75 -32.59 1.24
N PRO A 705 -7.30 -33.26 0.20
CA PRO A 705 -8.68 -33.74 0.23
C PRO A 705 -8.93 -34.67 1.43
N GLY A 706 -9.91 -34.31 2.27
CA GLY A 706 -10.23 -35.05 3.49
C GLY A 706 -9.49 -34.60 4.75
N GLU A 707 -8.59 -33.62 4.64
CA GLU A 707 -8.00 -32.95 5.81
C GLU A 707 -9.06 -32.14 6.57
N SER A 708 -8.93 -32.11 7.90
CA SER A 708 -9.87 -31.42 8.78
C SER A 708 -9.29 -30.12 9.33
N LEU A 709 -10.16 -29.13 9.54
CA LEU A 709 -9.82 -27.91 10.25
C LEU A 709 -10.23 -28.00 11.71
N GLU A 710 -9.27 -27.77 12.60
CA GLU A 710 -9.48 -27.48 14.01
C GLU A 710 -9.56 -25.96 14.22
N ILE A 711 -10.57 -25.51 14.98
CA ILE A 711 -10.71 -24.12 15.39
C ILE A 711 -10.60 -24.04 16.92
N SER A 712 -9.60 -23.32 17.41
CA SER A 712 -9.38 -23.13 18.84
C SER A 712 -9.58 -21.67 19.25
N LYS A 713 -9.86 -21.44 20.54
CA LYS A 713 -9.92 -20.11 21.14
C LYS A 713 -8.53 -19.68 21.60
N PRO A 714 -8.12 -18.42 21.40
CA PRO A 714 -6.94 -17.89 22.07
C PRO A 714 -7.04 -18.04 23.59
N SER A 715 -5.89 -18.13 24.26
CA SER A 715 -5.85 -18.24 25.73
C SER A 715 -6.60 -17.07 26.38
N GLY A 716 -7.52 -17.38 27.30
CA GLY A 716 -8.33 -16.39 28.03
C GLY A 716 -9.59 -15.92 27.30
N VAL A 717 -9.79 -16.26 26.02
CA VAL A 717 -11.01 -15.94 25.27
C VAL A 717 -12.12 -16.92 25.64
N LEU A 718 -13.28 -16.38 26.02
CA LEU A 718 -14.45 -17.17 26.46
C LEU A 718 -15.56 -17.12 25.41
N GLY A 719 -16.56 -18.00 25.56
CA GLY A 719 -17.72 -18.04 24.67
C GLY A 719 -17.68 -19.15 23.63
N THR A 720 -18.57 -19.04 22.65
CA THR A 720 -18.82 -20.02 21.59
C THR A 720 -18.23 -19.54 20.28
N ILE A 721 -17.51 -20.40 19.56
CA ILE A 721 -17.04 -20.09 18.21
C ILE A 721 -18.21 -20.23 17.24
N TYR A 722 -18.39 -19.23 16.38
CA TYR A 722 -19.27 -19.27 15.23
C TYR A 722 -18.45 -19.16 13.96
N TYR A 723 -18.78 -19.96 12.95
CA TYR A 723 -18.06 -19.96 11.67
C TYR A 723 -19.01 -20.13 10.48
N THR A 724 -18.52 -19.73 9.30
CA THR A 724 -19.15 -19.94 8.00
C THR A 724 -18.12 -20.56 7.05
N LEU A 725 -18.59 -21.24 6.01
CA LEU A 725 -17.75 -21.92 5.01
C LEU A 725 -17.82 -21.27 3.62
N ASP A 726 -18.61 -20.19 3.48
CA ASP A 726 -18.76 -19.42 2.25
C ASP A 726 -18.06 -18.05 2.31
N GLY A 727 -17.35 -17.77 3.41
CA GLY A 727 -16.69 -16.49 3.66
C GLY A 727 -17.62 -15.35 4.10
N SER A 728 -18.90 -15.60 4.38
CA SER A 728 -19.78 -14.59 4.98
C SER A 728 -19.46 -14.37 6.47
N ASP A 729 -19.68 -13.17 7.00
CA ASP A 729 -19.45 -12.91 8.43
C ASP A 729 -20.42 -13.73 9.31
N PRO A 730 -19.93 -14.53 10.30
CA PRO A 730 -20.79 -15.16 11.29
C PRO A 730 -21.64 -14.19 12.14
N ARG A 731 -21.28 -12.90 12.12
CA ARG A 731 -21.97 -11.78 12.75
C ARG A 731 -22.60 -10.89 11.67
N LEU A 732 -23.85 -10.49 11.88
CA LEU A 732 -24.50 -9.43 11.11
C LEU A 732 -24.21 -8.05 11.70
N GLU A 733 -24.36 -7.01 10.88
CA GLU A 733 -24.37 -5.61 11.35
C GLU A 733 -25.31 -5.45 12.58
N GLY A 734 -24.83 -4.77 13.62
CA GLY A 734 -25.53 -4.67 14.91
C GLY A 734 -25.32 -5.84 15.87
N GLY A 735 -24.55 -6.87 15.49
CA GLY A 735 -24.09 -7.94 16.39
C GLY A 735 -25.00 -9.17 16.50
N ALA A 736 -26.04 -9.28 15.66
CA ALA A 736 -26.86 -10.49 15.58
C ALA A 736 -26.05 -11.65 14.97
N ILE A 737 -26.43 -12.89 15.26
CA ILE A 737 -25.80 -14.06 14.63
C ILE A 737 -26.32 -14.17 13.20
N ASN A 738 -25.42 -14.37 12.24
CA ASN A 738 -25.80 -14.66 10.86
C ASN A 738 -26.54 -16.01 10.80
N PRO A 739 -27.75 -16.11 10.21
CA PRO A 739 -28.51 -17.35 10.15
C PRO A 739 -27.79 -18.55 9.51
N ILE A 740 -26.75 -18.32 8.70
CA ILE A 740 -25.94 -19.38 8.10
C ILE A 740 -24.70 -19.75 8.92
N ALA A 741 -24.43 -19.03 10.02
CA ALA A 741 -23.33 -19.35 10.92
C ALA A 741 -23.58 -20.66 11.66
N MET A 742 -22.56 -21.51 11.70
CA MET A 742 -22.53 -22.74 12.47
C MET A 742 -21.73 -22.53 13.76
N THR A 743 -22.01 -23.31 14.79
CA THR A 743 -21.23 -23.28 16.03
C THR A 743 -20.12 -24.32 15.98
N TYR A 744 -18.91 -23.96 16.40
CA TYR A 744 -17.81 -24.89 16.61
C TYR A 744 -17.64 -25.18 18.10
N ASP A 745 -17.68 -26.47 18.48
CA ASP A 745 -17.47 -26.89 19.86
C ASP A 745 -15.98 -27.16 20.11
N ALA A 746 -15.27 -26.16 20.61
CA ALA A 746 -13.85 -26.26 20.96
C ALA A 746 -13.59 -26.99 22.29
N SER A 747 -14.48 -27.89 22.74
CA SER A 747 -14.19 -28.80 23.85
C SER A 747 -13.22 -29.91 23.40
N ASP A 748 -12.00 -29.51 23.01
CA ASP A 748 -10.94 -30.40 22.56
C ASP A 748 -10.19 -30.99 23.76
N GLY A 749 -10.87 -31.91 24.44
CA GLY A 749 -10.26 -32.91 25.31
C GLY A 749 -10.59 -34.30 24.81
N PRO A 750 -9.73 -35.30 25.09
CA PRO A 750 -10.14 -36.69 24.95
C PRO A 750 -11.47 -36.96 25.67
N ILE A 751 -12.39 -37.66 25.03
CA ILE A 751 -13.66 -38.04 25.66
C ILE A 751 -13.43 -39.28 26.51
N THR A 752 -13.94 -39.26 27.75
CA THR A 752 -13.91 -40.42 28.65
C THR A 752 -15.32 -41.03 28.73
N GLU A 753 -15.43 -42.32 28.41
CA GLU A 753 -16.68 -43.09 28.47
C GLU A 753 -16.55 -44.25 29.48
N SER A 754 -17.62 -44.54 30.22
CA SER A 754 -17.71 -45.76 31.04
C SER A 754 -18.13 -46.95 30.17
N ILE A 755 -17.21 -47.89 29.95
CA ILE A 755 -17.47 -49.15 29.22
C ILE A 755 -18.00 -50.27 30.12
N VAL A 756 -17.73 -50.19 31.42
CA VAL A 756 -18.43 -50.96 32.48
C VAL A 756 -18.87 -49.94 33.52
N GLN A 757 -20.15 -49.91 33.86
CA GLN A 757 -20.73 -48.89 34.73
C GLN A 757 -20.97 -49.40 36.15
N MET A 758 -20.48 -48.65 37.12
CA MET A 758 -20.80 -48.85 38.53
C MET A 758 -22.33 -48.77 38.75
N SER A 759 -22.85 -49.50 39.73
CA SER A 759 -24.26 -49.52 40.15
C SER A 759 -25.29 -50.05 39.14
N SER A 760 -24.91 -50.29 37.89
CA SER A 760 -25.85 -50.68 36.82
C SER A 760 -25.39 -51.88 36.00
N SER A 761 -24.08 -52.17 35.96
CA SER A 761 -23.57 -53.38 35.31
C SER A 761 -24.01 -54.62 36.08
N ILE A 762 -24.52 -55.62 35.36
CA ILE A 762 -24.95 -56.89 35.93
C ILE A 762 -23.76 -57.84 36.03
N TRP A 763 -23.39 -58.19 37.26
CA TRP A 763 -22.28 -59.09 37.54
C TRP A 763 -22.79 -60.48 37.86
N LYS A 764 -22.16 -61.49 37.26
CA LYS A 764 -22.24 -62.88 37.69
C LYS A 764 -21.32 -63.07 38.88
N TYR A 765 -21.79 -63.69 39.95
CA TYR A 765 -21.00 -63.84 41.17
C TYR A 765 -21.09 -65.24 41.80
N LEU A 766 -20.05 -65.59 42.56
CA LEU A 766 -19.97 -66.80 43.37
C LEU A 766 -19.29 -66.52 44.71
N TYR A 767 -19.97 -66.87 45.80
CA TYR A 767 -19.44 -66.83 47.17
C TYR A 767 -19.87 -68.08 47.94
N ASP A 768 -19.14 -69.18 47.75
CA ASP A 768 -19.42 -70.47 48.40
C ASP A 768 -18.19 -71.12 49.07
N GLY A 769 -17.03 -70.44 49.00
CA GLY A 769 -15.76 -70.93 49.56
C GLY A 769 -15.03 -71.95 48.69
N SER A 770 -15.55 -72.28 47.50
CA SER A 770 -14.90 -73.20 46.58
C SER A 770 -13.72 -72.57 45.84
N ASN A 771 -12.69 -73.35 45.55
CA ASN A 771 -11.55 -72.92 44.75
C ASN A 771 -11.90 -73.02 43.24
N GLN A 772 -12.00 -71.86 42.57
CA GLN A 772 -12.31 -71.78 41.15
C GLN A 772 -11.08 -71.92 40.24
N GLY A 773 -9.87 -72.01 40.79
CA GLY A 773 -8.63 -72.02 40.03
C GLY A 773 -8.46 -70.74 39.21
N THR A 774 -7.92 -70.86 38.00
CA THR A 774 -7.70 -69.71 37.09
C THR A 774 -8.65 -69.67 35.89
N VAL A 775 -9.32 -70.79 35.57
CA VAL A 775 -10.12 -70.94 34.34
C VAL A 775 -11.35 -70.03 34.33
N TRP A 776 -11.89 -69.67 35.51
CA TRP A 776 -13.08 -68.81 35.65
C TRP A 776 -12.89 -67.39 35.08
N ARG A 777 -11.63 -66.95 34.96
CA ARG A 777 -11.24 -65.62 34.44
C ARG A 777 -11.39 -65.52 32.93
N GLU A 778 -11.43 -66.66 32.24
CA GLU A 778 -11.50 -66.74 30.79
C GLU A 778 -12.90 -66.41 30.27
N TYR A 779 -12.99 -65.77 29.10
CA TYR A 779 -14.28 -65.40 28.46
C TYR A 779 -15.20 -66.62 28.25
N GLY A 780 -14.61 -67.77 27.91
CA GLY A 780 -15.31 -69.02 27.60
C GLY A 780 -15.75 -69.87 28.81
N PHE A 781 -15.46 -69.46 30.05
CA PHE A 781 -15.88 -70.23 31.22
C PHE A 781 -17.40 -70.23 31.40
N ASP A 782 -17.95 -71.43 31.68
CA ASP A 782 -19.36 -71.67 31.92
C ASP A 782 -19.75 -71.28 33.35
N ASP A 783 -20.36 -70.10 33.48
CA ASP A 783 -20.93 -69.56 34.71
C ASP A 783 -22.47 -69.59 34.71
N THR A 784 -23.07 -70.50 33.93
CA THR A 784 -24.54 -70.60 33.89
C THR A 784 -25.15 -70.89 35.25
N SER A 785 -24.40 -71.53 36.16
CA SER A 785 -24.78 -71.78 37.55
C SER A 785 -24.59 -70.59 38.50
N TRP A 786 -23.87 -69.54 38.09
CA TRP A 786 -23.62 -68.36 38.93
C TRP A 786 -24.83 -67.42 38.94
N VAL A 787 -25.12 -66.84 40.10
CA VAL A 787 -26.20 -65.87 40.26
C VAL A 787 -25.75 -64.53 39.69
N ALA A 788 -26.70 -63.71 39.22
CA ALA A 788 -26.40 -62.40 38.64
C ALA A 788 -27.16 -61.29 39.36
N GLY A 789 -26.54 -60.12 39.51
CA GLY A 789 -27.17 -58.92 40.04
C GLY A 789 -26.36 -57.65 39.75
N PRO A 790 -26.98 -56.46 39.82
CA PRO A 790 -26.27 -55.19 39.64
C PRO A 790 -25.30 -54.93 40.80
N GLY A 791 -24.24 -54.17 40.53
CA GLY A 791 -23.47 -53.52 41.59
C GLY A 791 -24.33 -52.54 42.39
N GLN A 792 -24.02 -52.24 43.65
CA GLN A 792 -22.95 -52.78 44.48
C GLN A 792 -23.32 -54.17 45.03
N LEU A 793 -22.37 -55.12 44.98
CA LEU A 793 -22.56 -56.50 45.42
C LEU A 793 -21.83 -56.75 46.75
N GLY A 794 -22.49 -57.38 47.72
CA GLY A 794 -21.86 -57.61 49.02
C GLY A 794 -22.78 -58.09 50.13
N PHE A 795 -22.33 -57.92 51.37
CA PHE A 795 -23.12 -58.04 52.60
C PHE A 795 -22.41 -57.31 53.74
N GLY A 796 -23.17 -56.80 54.71
CA GLY A 796 -22.65 -56.28 55.98
C GLY A 796 -22.89 -54.78 56.18
N GLU A 797 -22.95 -54.01 55.10
CA GLU A 797 -22.93 -52.54 55.13
C GLU A 797 -24.32 -51.92 54.90
N GLY A 798 -25.22 -52.63 54.23
CA GLY A 798 -26.62 -52.22 54.05
C GLY A 798 -26.86 -51.24 52.89
N ASP A 799 -25.82 -50.92 52.12
CA ASP A 799 -25.86 -50.18 50.86
C ASP A 799 -25.88 -51.09 49.62
N GLU A 800 -25.78 -52.42 49.79
CA GLU A 800 -25.61 -53.35 48.69
C GLU A 800 -26.92 -53.54 47.89
N SER A 801 -26.86 -53.28 46.59
CA SER A 801 -27.96 -53.54 45.67
C SER A 801 -28.17 -55.04 45.43
N THR A 802 -27.10 -55.83 45.50
CA THR A 802 -27.14 -57.29 45.39
C THR A 802 -26.49 -57.94 46.61
N ASN A 803 -27.29 -58.63 47.42
CA ASN A 803 -26.75 -59.46 48.51
C ASN A 803 -26.16 -60.77 47.95
N ILE A 804 -24.87 -61.02 48.20
CA ILE A 804 -24.16 -62.20 47.64
C ILE A 804 -24.24 -63.46 48.50
N GLY A 805 -24.85 -63.39 49.69
CA GLY A 805 -25.00 -64.51 50.62
C GLY A 805 -24.72 -64.11 52.08
N PRO A 806 -24.99 -65.00 53.05
CA PRO A 806 -24.62 -64.76 54.44
C PRO A 806 -23.12 -64.89 54.65
N ARG A 807 -22.55 -64.14 55.59
CA ARG A 807 -21.17 -64.32 56.07
C ARG A 807 -20.89 -65.77 56.48
N VAL A 808 -19.82 -66.35 55.96
CA VAL A 808 -19.34 -67.69 56.34
C VAL A 808 -17.89 -67.63 56.82
N THR A 809 -17.62 -68.04 58.06
CA THR A 809 -16.26 -68.10 58.61
C THR A 809 -15.38 -69.01 57.74
N GLY A 810 -14.25 -68.50 57.28
CA GLY A 810 -13.30 -69.22 56.41
C GLY A 810 -13.56 -69.09 54.90
N ASN A 811 -14.68 -68.49 54.47
CA ASN A 811 -14.88 -68.13 53.07
C ASN A 811 -14.19 -66.79 52.80
N ARG A 812 -12.97 -66.87 52.25
CA ARG A 812 -12.09 -65.72 52.04
C ARG A 812 -12.32 -64.98 50.73
N THR A 813 -12.84 -65.66 49.71
CA THR A 813 -12.93 -65.10 48.35
C THR A 813 -14.36 -65.05 47.80
N ALA A 814 -14.71 -63.93 47.19
CA ALA A 814 -15.86 -63.78 46.31
C ALA A 814 -15.40 -63.52 44.88
N TYR A 815 -16.04 -64.16 43.91
CA TYR A 815 -15.70 -64.05 42.49
C TYR A 815 -16.78 -63.30 41.72
N PHE A 816 -16.38 -62.41 40.83
CA PHE A 816 -17.27 -61.56 40.02
C PHE A 816 -16.87 -61.60 38.54
N ARG A 817 -17.85 -61.68 37.63
CA ARG A 817 -17.64 -61.70 36.17
C ARG A 817 -18.65 -60.79 35.47
N HIS A 818 -18.19 -60.00 34.51
CA HIS A 818 -19.05 -59.20 33.64
C HIS A 818 -18.53 -59.23 32.20
N LYS A 819 -19.41 -59.53 31.25
CA LYS A 819 -19.12 -59.51 29.81
C LYS A 819 -19.57 -58.17 29.24
N PHE A 820 -18.75 -57.57 28.39
CA PHE A 820 -19.02 -56.28 27.76
C PHE A 820 -18.41 -56.26 26.35
N THR A 821 -18.82 -55.29 25.54
CA THR A 821 -18.29 -55.09 24.18
C THR A 821 -17.55 -53.77 24.09
N VAL A 822 -16.43 -53.74 23.38
CA VAL A 822 -15.65 -52.53 23.09
C VAL A 822 -15.46 -52.43 21.59
N SER A 823 -15.58 -51.21 21.05
CA SER A 823 -15.26 -50.93 19.65
C SER A 823 -14.04 -50.00 19.54
N ASN A 824 -13.38 -50.00 18.39
CA ASN A 824 -12.23 -49.15 18.06
C ASN A 824 -11.13 -49.20 19.14
N VAL A 825 -10.71 -50.40 19.56
CA VAL A 825 -9.74 -50.56 20.66
C VAL A 825 -8.42 -49.81 20.37
N SER A 826 -8.04 -49.68 19.10
CA SER A 826 -6.85 -48.93 18.67
C SER A 826 -6.89 -47.42 18.96
N GLU A 827 -8.07 -46.85 19.21
CA GLU A 827 -8.26 -45.42 19.52
C GLU A 827 -8.26 -45.13 21.02
N ILE A 828 -8.21 -46.15 21.88
CA ILE A 828 -8.20 -45.97 23.33
C ILE A 828 -6.81 -45.49 23.77
N MET A 829 -6.76 -44.24 24.26
CA MET A 829 -5.55 -43.59 24.77
C MET A 829 -5.23 -43.99 26.21
N ASP A 830 -6.25 -44.23 27.03
CA ASP A 830 -6.09 -44.59 28.45
C ASP A 830 -7.26 -45.45 28.93
N LEU A 831 -6.98 -46.39 29.84
CA LEU A 831 -7.97 -47.17 30.59
C LEU A 831 -7.77 -46.96 32.09
N LYS A 832 -8.90 -46.78 32.78
CA LYS A 832 -8.94 -46.51 34.21
C LYS A 832 -10.05 -47.32 34.87
N ILE A 833 -9.79 -47.87 36.05
CA ILE A 833 -10.77 -48.60 36.85
C ILE A 833 -11.02 -47.87 38.17
N GLU A 834 -12.28 -47.57 38.48
CA GLU A 834 -12.70 -47.21 39.84
C GLU A 834 -13.31 -48.44 40.48
N LEU A 835 -12.70 -48.92 41.56
CA LEU A 835 -13.05 -50.17 42.21
C LEU A 835 -13.47 -49.93 43.65
N VAL A 836 -14.69 -50.33 43.98
CA VAL A 836 -15.14 -50.52 45.36
C VAL A 836 -14.76 -51.93 45.80
N HIS A 837 -14.07 -52.07 46.93
CA HIS A 837 -13.61 -53.36 47.44
C HIS A 837 -13.58 -53.42 48.98
N ASP A 838 -13.84 -54.62 49.50
CA ASP A 838 -13.69 -54.97 50.92
C ASP A 838 -13.37 -56.48 51.09
N ASP A 839 -12.18 -56.92 51.49
CA ASP A 839 -10.98 -56.13 51.82
C ASP A 839 -10.08 -55.88 50.60
N GLY A 840 -9.32 -56.87 50.12
CA GLY A 840 -8.41 -56.75 48.97
C GLY A 840 -9.04 -57.26 47.68
N ALA A 841 -8.46 -56.90 46.52
CA ALA A 841 -8.99 -57.29 45.22
C ALA A 841 -7.91 -57.58 44.19
N VAL A 842 -8.23 -58.44 43.23
CA VAL A 842 -7.44 -58.65 42.01
C VAL A 842 -8.36 -58.57 40.80
N VAL A 843 -7.98 -57.76 39.81
CA VAL A 843 -8.77 -57.50 38.62
C VAL A 843 -8.10 -58.14 37.39
N TYR A 844 -8.92 -58.79 36.56
CA TYR A 844 -8.49 -59.41 35.32
C TYR A 844 -9.31 -58.91 34.14
N LEU A 845 -8.65 -58.63 33.02
CA LEU A 845 -9.26 -58.42 31.71
C LEU A 845 -8.87 -59.58 30.79
N ASN A 846 -9.88 -60.24 30.21
CA ASN A 846 -9.70 -61.36 29.29
C ASN A 846 -8.72 -62.44 29.81
N GLY A 847 -8.87 -62.83 31.08
CA GLY A 847 -8.04 -63.86 31.73
C GLY A 847 -6.69 -63.36 32.27
N GLN A 848 -6.23 -62.18 31.88
CA GLN A 848 -4.95 -61.61 32.31
C GLN A 848 -5.12 -60.64 33.46
N GLU A 849 -4.21 -60.68 34.42
CA GLU A 849 -4.23 -59.78 35.56
C GLU A 849 -3.79 -58.38 35.12
N VAL A 850 -4.63 -57.38 35.40
CA VAL A 850 -4.33 -55.99 35.03
C VAL A 850 -3.77 -55.21 36.22
N ASP A 851 -4.33 -55.43 37.41
CA ASP A 851 -3.85 -54.82 38.65
C ASP A 851 -4.47 -55.52 39.89
N ARG A 852 -3.97 -55.19 41.07
CA ARG A 852 -4.47 -55.66 42.38
C ARG A 852 -4.35 -54.57 43.45
N VAL A 853 -5.27 -54.57 44.40
CA VAL A 853 -5.26 -53.67 45.57
C VAL A 853 -5.28 -54.47 46.87
N PHE A 854 -4.46 -54.06 47.83
CA PHE A 854 -4.33 -54.67 49.16
C PHE A 854 -4.00 -56.17 49.17
N MET A 855 -3.53 -56.73 48.05
CA MET A 855 -3.14 -58.14 47.94
C MET A 855 -1.62 -58.34 48.01
N PRO A 856 -1.13 -59.50 48.46
CA PRO A 856 0.29 -59.80 48.46
C PRO A 856 0.88 -59.93 47.05
N ASP A 857 2.20 -59.77 46.94
CA ASP A 857 2.92 -60.07 45.71
C ASP A 857 2.99 -61.59 45.50
N GLY A 858 3.04 -62.03 44.25
CA GLY A 858 3.12 -63.45 43.89
C GLY A 858 1.76 -64.08 43.58
N PRO A 859 1.71 -65.42 43.44
CA PRO A 859 0.49 -66.14 43.06
C PRO A 859 -0.62 -65.97 44.10
N ILE A 860 -1.79 -65.53 43.66
CA ILE A 860 -3.01 -65.46 44.49
C ILE A 860 -3.78 -66.77 44.36
N GLN A 861 -4.20 -67.32 45.48
CA GLN A 861 -5.08 -68.48 45.61
C GLN A 861 -6.35 -68.05 46.36
N PHE A 862 -7.44 -68.80 46.21
CA PHE A 862 -8.73 -68.52 46.89
C PHE A 862 -8.67 -68.42 48.42
N ASP A 863 -7.59 -68.90 49.04
CA ASP A 863 -7.37 -68.83 50.48
C ASP A 863 -6.32 -67.77 50.87
N THR A 864 -5.81 -67.00 49.91
CA THR A 864 -4.89 -65.89 50.18
C THR A 864 -5.65 -64.76 50.87
N LEU A 865 -5.09 -64.25 51.97
CA LEU A 865 -5.66 -63.13 52.70
C LEU A 865 -5.17 -61.80 52.11
N ALA A 866 -6.01 -60.77 52.20
CA ALA A 866 -5.58 -59.39 51.98
C ALA A 866 -4.51 -58.99 53.00
N LYS A 867 -3.63 -58.06 52.60
CA LYS A 867 -2.57 -57.47 53.45
C LYS A 867 -3.08 -56.29 54.29
N ILE A 868 -4.09 -55.58 53.79
CA ILE A 868 -4.61 -54.33 54.35
C ILE A 868 -6.12 -54.48 54.46
N GLN A 869 -6.68 -54.02 55.57
CA GLN A 869 -8.12 -53.99 55.78
C GLN A 869 -8.70 -52.86 54.94
N GLY A 870 -9.64 -53.19 54.05
CA GLY A 870 -10.49 -52.22 53.37
C GLY A 870 -11.77 -52.05 54.18
N GLU A 871 -12.36 -50.87 54.17
CA GLU A 871 -13.75 -50.67 54.62
C GLU A 871 -14.46 -49.96 53.48
N ASN A 872 -15.18 -50.72 52.64
CA ASN A 872 -15.89 -50.23 51.45
C ASN A 872 -15.04 -49.24 50.61
N SER A 873 -13.76 -49.57 50.43
CA SER A 873 -12.76 -48.63 49.92
C SER A 873 -12.92 -48.43 48.42
N ASN A 874 -12.90 -47.18 47.97
CA ASN A 874 -12.90 -46.84 46.55
C ASN A 874 -11.46 -46.53 46.10
N THR A 875 -10.90 -47.38 45.25
CA THR A 875 -9.54 -47.29 44.74
C THR A 875 -9.53 -47.11 43.23
N THR A 876 -8.79 -46.11 42.77
CA THR A 876 -8.51 -45.89 41.35
C THR A 876 -7.29 -46.70 40.92
N LEU A 877 -7.44 -47.52 39.88
CA LEU A 877 -6.37 -48.22 39.18
C LEU A 877 -6.18 -47.55 37.80
N SER A 878 -5.00 -46.99 37.55
CA SER A 878 -4.70 -46.19 36.34
C SER A 878 -3.53 -46.79 35.55
N GLY A 879 -3.37 -46.38 34.29
CA GLY A 879 -2.27 -46.85 33.44
C GLY A 879 -2.47 -48.27 32.92
N ILE A 880 -3.72 -48.73 32.85
CA ILE A 880 -4.08 -50.04 32.32
C ILE A 880 -3.93 -49.98 30.79
N SER A 881 -3.18 -50.93 30.22
CA SER A 881 -2.97 -50.95 28.77
C SER A 881 -4.22 -51.40 28.02
N SER A 882 -4.59 -50.70 26.95
CA SER A 882 -5.65 -51.13 26.03
C SER A 882 -5.37 -52.48 25.35
N THR A 883 -4.12 -52.97 25.40
CA THR A 883 -3.73 -54.30 24.89
C THR A 883 -4.37 -55.48 25.64
N PHE A 884 -4.94 -55.24 26.83
CA PHE A 884 -5.73 -56.25 27.55
C PHE A 884 -7.14 -56.43 26.98
N LEU A 885 -7.60 -55.53 26.10
CA LEU A 885 -8.90 -55.62 25.45
C LEU A 885 -8.80 -56.26 24.06
N ASN A 886 -9.87 -56.94 23.65
CA ASN A 886 -10.10 -57.39 22.28
C ASN A 886 -11.09 -56.45 21.58
N GLU A 887 -10.98 -56.30 20.27
CA GLU A 887 -12.05 -55.66 19.48
C GLU A 887 -13.32 -56.52 19.56
N GLY A 888 -14.45 -55.90 19.93
CA GLY A 888 -15.72 -56.60 20.18
C GLY A 888 -15.83 -57.16 21.60
N ASP A 889 -16.02 -58.48 21.72
CA ASP A 889 -16.38 -59.16 22.96
C ASP A 889 -15.22 -59.23 23.98
N ASN A 890 -15.50 -58.81 25.22
CA ASN A 890 -14.56 -58.80 26.33
C ASN A 890 -15.18 -59.35 27.62
N ILE A 891 -14.33 -59.76 28.57
CA ILE A 891 -14.74 -60.08 29.93
C ILE A 891 -13.82 -59.39 30.95
N ILE A 892 -14.43 -58.84 31.99
CA ILE A 892 -13.74 -58.39 33.20
C ILE A 892 -14.14 -59.31 34.34
N THR A 893 -13.15 -59.73 35.13
CA THR A 893 -13.38 -60.61 36.27
C THR A 893 -12.60 -60.13 37.48
N VAL A 894 -13.18 -60.22 38.68
CA VAL A 894 -12.59 -59.71 39.92
C VAL A 894 -12.71 -60.76 41.01
N GLU A 895 -11.63 -60.98 41.77
CA GLU A 895 -11.67 -61.74 43.02
C GLU A 895 -11.44 -60.79 44.21
N ILE A 896 -12.40 -60.75 45.13
CA ILE A 896 -12.30 -60.00 46.39
C ILE A 896 -11.85 -60.97 47.49
N HIS A 897 -10.90 -60.55 48.32
CA HIS A 897 -10.25 -61.35 49.35
C HIS A 897 -10.34 -60.68 50.71
N GLN A 898 -10.76 -61.42 51.72
CA GLN A 898 -10.82 -60.99 53.10
C GLN A 898 -9.44 -60.91 53.77
N ILE A 899 -9.27 -60.02 54.74
CA ILE A 899 -8.05 -59.94 55.58
C ILE A 899 -8.02 -61.01 56.67
N ALA A 900 -9.19 -61.51 57.10
CA ALA A 900 -9.28 -62.54 58.13
C ALA A 900 -10.45 -63.50 57.88
N ASP A 901 -10.33 -64.72 58.42
CA ASP A 901 -11.43 -65.72 58.42
C ASP A 901 -12.71 -65.23 59.12
N THR A 902 -12.60 -64.14 59.88
CA THR A 902 -13.65 -63.56 60.70
C THR A 902 -14.20 -62.23 60.19
N SER A 903 -13.77 -61.72 59.03
CA SER A 903 -14.29 -60.46 58.48
C SER A 903 -15.83 -60.45 58.42
N SER A 904 -16.43 -59.28 58.65
CA SER A 904 -17.87 -59.11 58.86
C SER A 904 -18.65 -59.01 57.56
N ASP A 905 -18.00 -58.59 56.48
CA ASP A 905 -18.58 -57.87 55.36
C ASP A 905 -17.76 -58.05 54.08
N ILE A 906 -18.39 -57.90 52.91
CA ILE A 906 -17.75 -57.85 51.59
C ILE A 906 -18.47 -56.76 50.80
N SER A 907 -17.73 -55.98 50.03
CA SER A 907 -18.29 -55.03 49.08
C SER A 907 -17.53 -55.05 47.76
N PHE A 908 -18.27 -54.95 46.66
CA PHE A 908 -17.73 -54.90 45.31
C PHE A 908 -18.61 -54.08 44.37
N ASP A 909 -17.99 -53.13 43.67
CA ASP A 909 -18.54 -52.52 42.46
C ASP A 909 -17.39 -51.98 41.61
N LEU A 910 -17.60 -51.79 40.30
CA LEU A 910 -16.54 -51.41 39.39
C LEU A 910 -17.03 -50.54 38.24
N ASN A 911 -16.32 -49.44 37.99
CA ASN A 911 -16.40 -48.63 36.77
C ASN A 911 -15.12 -48.85 35.96
N LEU A 912 -15.22 -49.22 34.68
CA LEU A 912 -14.10 -49.24 33.73
C LEU A 912 -14.32 -48.11 32.72
N GLU A 913 -13.39 -47.18 32.68
CA GLU A 913 -13.41 -45.99 31.82
C GLU A 913 -12.40 -46.14 30.69
N ALA A 914 -12.79 -45.72 29.48
CA ALA A 914 -11.92 -45.62 28.32
C ALA A 914 -11.87 -44.16 27.84
N THR A 915 -10.68 -43.67 27.55
CA THR A 915 -10.46 -42.31 27.04
C THR A 915 -10.02 -42.35 25.57
N ARG A 916 -10.65 -41.56 24.70
CA ARG A 916 -10.44 -41.56 23.24
C ARG A 916 -10.26 -40.14 22.67
N PRO A 917 -9.65 -39.98 21.48
CA PRO A 917 -9.76 -38.76 20.71
C PRO A 917 -11.22 -38.43 20.41
N ASN A 918 -11.58 -37.15 20.39
CA ASN A 918 -12.91 -36.72 19.93
C ASN A 918 -13.04 -37.00 18.42
N ALA A 919 -14.04 -37.78 18.02
CA ALA A 919 -14.07 -38.45 16.71
C ALA A 919 -14.88 -37.73 15.62
N ASP A 920 -15.31 -36.48 15.80
CA ASP A 920 -16.08 -35.76 14.77
C ASP A 920 -15.39 -34.42 14.40
N PRO A 921 -14.46 -34.44 13.42
CA PRO A 921 -13.94 -33.19 12.87
C PRO A 921 -15.09 -32.44 12.18
N GLN A 922 -15.56 -31.35 12.78
CA GLN A 922 -16.74 -30.62 12.30
C GLN A 922 -16.55 -29.99 10.91
N ILE A 923 -15.31 -29.86 10.43
CA ILE A 923 -14.98 -29.25 9.14
C ILE A 923 -13.96 -30.12 8.42
N VAL A 924 -14.37 -30.73 7.31
CA VAL A 924 -13.52 -31.54 6.42
C VAL A 924 -13.49 -30.91 5.04
N PHE A 925 -12.30 -30.63 4.53
CA PHE A 925 -12.14 -29.99 3.23
C PHE A 925 -12.35 -31.00 2.09
N THR A 926 -13.36 -30.74 1.26
CA THR A 926 -13.64 -31.50 0.03
C THR A 926 -13.58 -30.61 -1.23
N GLN A 927 -13.52 -29.30 -1.04
CA GLN A 927 -13.41 -28.27 -2.07
C GLN A 927 -12.72 -27.03 -1.47
N ASN A 928 -12.29 -26.10 -2.33
CA ASN A 928 -11.79 -24.81 -1.86
C ASN A 928 -12.87 -24.14 -1.00
N THR A 929 -12.48 -23.70 0.19
CA THR A 929 -13.41 -23.23 1.21
C THR A 929 -12.85 -21.98 1.85
N ILE A 930 -13.65 -20.92 1.95
CA ILE A 930 -13.31 -19.73 2.74
C ILE A 930 -13.96 -19.93 4.10
N VAL A 931 -13.13 -20.13 5.12
CA VAL A 931 -13.62 -20.25 6.49
C VAL A 931 -13.46 -18.90 7.15
N ARG A 932 -14.57 -18.37 7.67
CA ARG A 932 -14.57 -17.17 8.51
C ARG A 932 -15.13 -17.53 9.88
N ALA A 933 -14.43 -17.17 10.95
CA ALA A 933 -14.81 -17.52 12.32
C ALA A 933 -14.65 -16.35 13.31
N GLN A 934 -15.54 -16.30 14.30
CA GLN A 934 -15.48 -15.39 15.44
C GLN A 934 -15.92 -16.12 16.71
N THR A 935 -15.46 -15.66 17.88
CA THR A 935 -16.00 -16.08 19.17
C THR A 935 -17.04 -15.09 19.65
N LYS A 936 -18.16 -15.59 20.18
CA LYS A 936 -19.20 -14.77 20.81
C LYS A 936 -19.32 -15.11 22.30
N ASN A 937 -19.19 -14.08 23.15
CA ASN A 937 -19.38 -14.17 24.60
C ASN A 937 -20.44 -13.16 25.06
N GLY A 938 -21.65 -13.64 25.36
CA GLY A 938 -22.79 -12.75 25.62
C GLY A 938 -23.12 -11.89 24.40
N ASN A 939 -22.98 -10.57 24.51
CA ASN A 939 -23.18 -9.61 23.41
C ASN A 939 -21.87 -9.19 22.72
N ASN A 940 -20.72 -9.64 23.24
CA ASN A 940 -19.41 -9.27 22.70
C ASN A 940 -18.99 -10.29 21.64
N TRP A 941 -18.38 -9.79 20.57
CA TRP A 941 -17.77 -10.59 19.51
C TRP A 941 -16.26 -10.36 19.53
N SER A 942 -15.47 -11.41 19.27
CA SER A 942 -14.05 -11.28 18.95
C SER A 942 -13.89 -10.69 17.56
N ALA A 943 -12.68 -10.22 17.24
CA ALA A 943 -12.28 -10.01 15.86
C ALA A 943 -12.42 -11.31 15.04
N GLN A 944 -12.47 -11.17 13.72
CA GLN A 944 -12.60 -12.28 12.79
C GLN A 944 -11.25 -12.92 12.43
N ASN A 945 -11.29 -14.24 12.21
CA ASN A 945 -10.29 -14.93 11.40
C ASN A 945 -10.96 -15.40 10.12
N GLU A 946 -10.51 -14.89 8.97
CA GLU A 946 -10.92 -15.36 7.65
C GLU A 946 -9.72 -15.92 6.90
N LYS A 947 -9.83 -17.13 6.37
CA LYS A 947 -8.81 -17.75 5.54
C LYS A 947 -9.40 -18.57 4.40
N LEU A 948 -8.72 -18.53 3.25
CA LEU A 948 -8.96 -19.44 2.13
C LEU A 948 -8.13 -20.72 2.32
N PHE A 949 -8.80 -21.87 2.28
CA PHE A 949 -8.19 -23.19 2.24
C PHE A 949 -8.33 -23.75 0.82
N GLN A 950 -7.19 -24.01 0.17
CA GLN A 950 -7.15 -24.46 -1.22
C GLN A 950 -6.89 -25.97 -1.27
N ILE A 951 -7.82 -26.75 -1.81
CA ILE A 951 -7.62 -28.18 -2.01
C ILE A 951 -6.50 -28.38 -3.03
N GLN A 952 -5.44 -29.10 -2.62
CA GLN A 952 -4.47 -29.60 -3.58
C GLN A 952 -5.12 -30.69 -4.44
N THR A 953 -5.43 -30.37 -5.69
CA THR A 953 -5.68 -31.42 -6.68
C THR A 953 -4.35 -32.06 -7.01
N ALA A 954 -4.16 -33.33 -6.64
CA ALA A 954 -3.00 -34.10 -7.06
C ALA A 954 -2.88 -34.07 -8.61
N GLN A 955 -1.98 -33.23 -9.12
CA GLN A 955 -1.50 -33.28 -10.50
C GLN A 955 -0.03 -33.64 -10.44
N PRO A 956 0.39 -34.78 -10.99
CA PRO A 956 1.81 -35.11 -11.05
C PRO A 956 2.52 -34.14 -12.00
N GLY A 957 3.31 -33.21 -11.45
CA GLY A 957 4.45 -32.62 -12.15
C GLY A 957 4.36 -31.17 -12.64
N GLN A 958 3.78 -30.23 -11.88
CA GLN A 958 4.01 -28.80 -12.15
C GLN A 958 4.49 -28.01 -10.93
N ILE A 959 5.42 -27.11 -11.23
CA ILE A 959 6.15 -26.21 -10.35
C ILE A 959 5.17 -25.27 -9.64
N ILE A 960 5.32 -25.14 -8.32
CA ILE A 960 4.67 -24.11 -7.51
C ILE A 960 5.44 -22.81 -7.75
N ILE A 961 4.78 -21.79 -8.30
CA ILE A 961 5.26 -20.40 -8.19
C ILE A 961 4.83 -19.92 -6.81
N SER A 962 5.79 -19.63 -5.94
CA SER A 962 5.51 -19.30 -4.53
C SER A 962 5.49 -17.81 -4.21
N GLU A 963 5.81 -16.90 -5.14
CA GLU A 963 5.87 -15.47 -4.83
C GLU A 963 5.43 -14.62 -6.04
N PHE A 964 4.48 -13.71 -5.81
CA PHE A 964 4.34 -12.50 -6.61
C PHE A 964 5.23 -11.44 -5.92
N LEU A 965 6.17 -10.88 -6.68
CA LEU A 965 6.94 -9.69 -6.28
C LEU A 965 6.05 -8.46 -6.23
#